data_AF-A0A9X5B5M7-F1
#
_entry.id   AF-A0A9X5B5M7-F1
#
_cell.length_a   1.000
_cell.length_b   1.000
_cell.length_c   1.000
_cell.angle_alpha   90.00
_cell.angle_beta   90.00
_cell.angle_gamma   90.00
#
_symmetry.space_group_name_H-M   'P 1'
#
loop_
_entity.id
_entity.type
_entity.pdbx_description
1 polymer ?
#
loop_
_entity_poly.entity_id
_entity_poly.type
_entity_poly.pdbx_seq_one_letter_code
_entity_poly.pdbx_strand_id
1 'polypeptide(L)'
;MLLATKFMRPAADPRAIARPRLLERLQPDAARRLTAITAPAGYGKTTLVNQWCAAHDQPVAWLSLDEQDDEPRRFWSYVIGALENTILGHQESIHHYLDTPGAEHIEGALTAFINTLIDQSVEHANLILDDYHLIQDPDIQRQITFLVDHAPPALHLVLLSRTEPALPLSRWRVKGWMEGLHASDLAFSESECSAFFNNYMGLALDDEKVRAIWQRTEGWAAAMQLTALSGKSMNSSSLSRTVLSEGDHSRQISDYILTEILDQQRPDVRDFLLRTSVCRRLSAELCNSILERDDSQTVLEQLVHANLFIIPLDTRDQWFRYHDLFREALTQRFSQTEPEAYRELQARAIRWLLNEDYLQEAIVQLLQLEDWDWLEQVLEQYGNNLIHTGFHELVHKWLQYLPEERTTRNPRLMMLQIWALFFLNRLNNIEPLLEQLEDALDIRVANSDDNADVALALHNEIALIRSYMARTRSDHSSAQHLTQQVLKDIDHTNIPLKSVTYYGIGLDCYANGDLASATHALESAVEHGRREKKHATTLSSGGLLAWILFYQGEMDRALDVGTSVREWVNSHHTDPQQPRLVSCWQNSAMVQIHREKNDLTLADTHMNPLLPHLDSGSEPGQHVVIQYTRAHLAFSRGQYQDAMEYLEDAERVQDQKRDAILFEPPCLEALHVRCHLALGDRTGAQTWRERLEEHNYRNPINREQARIGLARLLLADGQAEEAINILAPLRLSTEKGRHFKHLIELLAVYAVCLDHLDRGEQAAVMLHRALELASRERFLRLFVEEGPALAALYRRMPHHGLPLAFLRELDPLLEAESAPAQTEPAPAMGSTEALLEPLSQREIEVLTLIHAGHANKEIAQRMSVAQTTVKAHIRNLYGKLGASSRTGALARARELGLVD
;
A
#
# COMPACT_ATOMS: atom_id res chain seq x y z
N MET A 1 -22.66 -8.30 -58.56
CA MET A 1 -23.84 -8.70 -57.76
C MET A 1 -23.36 -8.88 -56.33
N LEU A 2 -23.87 -8.08 -55.39
CA LEU A 2 -23.44 -8.06 -53.99
C LEU A 2 -24.27 -9.04 -53.16
N LEU A 3 -23.65 -9.69 -52.18
CA LEU A 3 -24.31 -10.63 -51.29
C LEU A 3 -25.12 -9.88 -50.21
N ALA A 4 -26.44 -9.84 -50.34
CA ALA A 4 -27.30 -9.06 -49.45
C ALA A 4 -27.23 -9.48 -47.96
N THR A 5 -26.85 -10.73 -47.66
CA THR A 5 -26.70 -11.20 -46.28
C THR A 5 -25.56 -10.51 -45.53
N LYS A 6 -24.56 -9.95 -46.22
CA LYS A 6 -23.49 -9.15 -45.59
C LYS A 6 -23.97 -7.79 -45.05
N PHE A 7 -25.10 -7.30 -45.56
CA PHE A 7 -25.73 -6.05 -45.12
C PHE A 7 -26.69 -6.25 -43.94
N MET A 8 -26.97 -7.51 -43.58
CA MET A 8 -27.89 -7.80 -42.48
C MET A 8 -27.18 -7.64 -41.15
N ARG A 9 -27.67 -6.66 -40.38
CA ARG A 9 -27.36 -6.51 -38.97
C ARG A 9 -27.74 -7.79 -38.20
N PRO A 10 -26.86 -8.32 -37.33
CA PRO A 10 -27.19 -9.47 -36.49
C PRO A 10 -28.39 -9.17 -35.58
N ALA A 11 -29.26 -10.16 -35.35
CA ALA A 11 -30.43 -9.98 -34.49
C ALA A 11 -30.00 -9.64 -33.05
N ALA A 12 -30.57 -8.58 -32.48
CA ALA A 12 -30.33 -8.22 -31.09
C ALA A 12 -30.98 -9.28 -30.17
N ASP A 13 -30.20 -9.87 -29.25
CA ASP A 13 -30.79 -10.68 -28.17
C ASP A 13 -31.34 -9.72 -27.10
N PRO A 14 -32.67 -9.65 -26.88
CA PRO A 14 -33.27 -8.76 -25.89
C PRO A 14 -32.88 -9.11 -24.44
N ARG A 15 -32.30 -10.29 -24.21
CA ARG A 15 -31.78 -10.68 -22.90
C ARG A 15 -30.32 -10.26 -22.70
N ALA A 16 -29.63 -9.76 -23.74
CA ALA A 16 -28.25 -9.33 -23.63
C ALA A 16 -28.10 -8.26 -22.53
N ILE A 17 -27.04 -8.37 -21.72
CA ILE A 17 -26.82 -7.47 -20.58
C ILE A 17 -26.59 -6.05 -21.08
N ALA A 18 -27.41 -5.11 -20.60
CA ALA A 18 -27.31 -3.71 -20.95
C ALA A 18 -26.03 -3.10 -20.37
N ARG A 19 -25.29 -2.33 -21.19
CA ARG A 19 -23.98 -1.74 -20.82
C ARG A 19 -24.03 -0.21 -20.87
N PRO A 20 -24.78 0.46 -19.96
CA PRO A 20 -25.05 1.89 -20.04
C PRO A 20 -23.76 2.74 -20.10
N ARG A 21 -22.73 2.39 -19.32
CA ARG A 21 -21.44 3.09 -19.33
C ARG A 21 -20.74 3.12 -20.70
N LEU A 22 -20.94 2.08 -21.52
CA LEU A 22 -20.35 1.99 -22.85
C LEU A 22 -21.26 2.63 -23.90
N LEU A 23 -22.58 2.48 -23.74
CA LEU A 23 -23.57 3.12 -24.59
C LEU A 23 -23.52 4.65 -24.47
N GLU A 24 -23.28 5.20 -23.28
CA GLU A 24 -23.03 6.63 -23.07
C GLU A 24 -21.80 7.13 -23.83
N ARG A 25 -20.70 6.36 -23.83
CA ARG A 25 -19.49 6.71 -24.59
C ARG A 25 -19.70 6.67 -26.09
N LEU A 26 -20.58 5.78 -26.57
CA LEU A 26 -20.98 5.65 -27.97
C LEU A 26 -22.04 6.68 -28.40
N GLN A 27 -22.48 7.59 -27.53
CA GLN A 27 -23.46 8.60 -27.93
C GLN A 27 -22.92 9.47 -29.07
N PRO A 28 -23.79 9.85 -30.03
CA PRO A 28 -23.40 10.70 -31.14
C PRO A 28 -22.91 12.06 -30.62
N ASP A 29 -21.73 12.47 -31.06
CA ASP A 29 -21.17 13.80 -30.84
C ASP A 29 -20.83 14.37 -32.22
N ALA A 30 -21.26 15.60 -32.51
CA ALA A 30 -21.03 16.26 -33.80
C ALA A 30 -19.54 16.44 -34.13
N ALA A 31 -18.65 16.39 -33.13
CA ALA A 31 -17.20 16.43 -33.33
C ALA A 31 -16.60 15.06 -33.71
N ARG A 32 -17.29 13.95 -33.40
CA ARG A 32 -16.79 12.59 -33.59
C ARG A 32 -17.16 12.05 -34.97
N ARG A 33 -16.14 11.58 -35.71
CA ARG A 33 -16.26 10.99 -37.05
C ARG A 33 -16.01 9.49 -37.06
N LEU A 34 -15.28 8.99 -36.06
CA LEU A 34 -14.85 7.60 -35.98
C LEU A 34 -15.01 7.06 -34.56
N THR A 35 -15.62 5.89 -34.44
CA THR A 35 -15.54 5.06 -33.25
C THR A 35 -14.78 3.78 -33.59
N ALA A 36 -13.67 3.51 -32.92
CA ALA A 36 -12.92 2.27 -33.08
C ALA A 36 -13.08 1.38 -31.84
N ILE A 37 -13.62 0.17 -32.04
CA ILE A 37 -13.81 -0.82 -30.99
C ILE A 37 -12.86 -1.99 -31.27
N THR A 38 -11.78 -2.06 -30.49
CA THR A 38 -10.69 -3.01 -30.69
C THR A 38 -10.58 -3.94 -29.49
N ALA A 39 -10.90 -5.21 -29.68
CA ALA A 39 -10.72 -6.24 -28.65
C ALA A 39 -10.69 -7.64 -29.26
N PRO A 40 -10.08 -8.63 -28.59
CA PRO A 40 -10.08 -10.02 -29.04
C PRO A 40 -11.49 -10.61 -29.26
N ALA A 41 -11.53 -11.83 -29.80
CA ALA A 41 -12.76 -12.58 -29.88
C ALA A 41 -13.40 -12.76 -28.48
N GLY A 42 -14.73 -12.77 -28.43
CA GLY A 42 -15.45 -13.06 -27.18
C GLY A 42 -15.64 -11.90 -26.20
N TYR A 43 -15.20 -10.67 -26.51
CA TYR A 43 -15.46 -9.48 -25.67
C TYR A 43 -16.80 -8.78 -25.94
N GLY A 44 -17.61 -9.30 -26.87
CA GLY A 44 -18.96 -8.78 -27.14
C GLY A 44 -19.03 -7.48 -27.96
N LYS A 45 -18.02 -7.20 -28.82
CA LYS A 45 -17.96 -6.02 -29.71
C LYS A 45 -19.24 -5.86 -30.54
N THR A 46 -19.58 -6.88 -31.34
CA THR A 46 -20.77 -6.91 -32.20
C THR A 46 -22.06 -6.81 -31.38
N THR A 47 -22.11 -7.41 -30.19
CA THR A 47 -23.26 -7.30 -29.27
C THR A 47 -23.44 -5.87 -28.76
N LEU A 48 -22.36 -5.18 -28.37
CA LEU A 48 -22.41 -3.80 -27.89
C LEU A 48 -22.91 -2.85 -28.98
N VAL A 49 -22.37 -2.94 -30.20
CA VAL A 49 -22.82 -2.08 -31.31
C VAL A 49 -24.26 -2.40 -31.69
N ASN A 50 -24.68 -3.66 -31.63
CA ASN A 50 -26.08 -4.02 -31.79
C ASN A 50 -26.99 -3.43 -30.70
N GLN A 51 -26.55 -3.33 -29.45
CA GLN A 51 -27.33 -2.63 -28.42
C GLN A 51 -27.41 -1.13 -28.71
N TRP A 52 -26.30 -0.52 -29.11
CA TRP A 52 -26.26 0.90 -29.49
C TRP A 52 -27.22 1.21 -30.65
N CYS A 53 -27.21 0.40 -31.70
CA CYS A 53 -28.11 0.54 -32.85
C CYS A 53 -29.58 0.21 -32.52
N ALA A 54 -29.88 -0.44 -31.39
CA ALA A 54 -31.25 -0.69 -30.94
C ALA A 54 -31.78 0.46 -30.08
N ALA A 55 -30.88 1.20 -29.43
CA ALA A 55 -31.19 2.36 -28.60
C ALA A 55 -31.33 3.67 -29.40
N HIS A 56 -30.94 3.69 -30.67
CA HIS A 56 -30.99 4.86 -31.55
C HIS A 56 -31.84 4.57 -32.79
N ASP A 57 -32.76 5.48 -33.13
CA ASP A 57 -33.64 5.39 -34.30
C ASP A 57 -33.00 5.94 -35.60
N GLN A 58 -31.69 6.19 -35.60
CA GLN A 58 -30.98 6.69 -36.78
C GLN A 58 -30.73 5.56 -37.80
N PRO A 59 -30.64 5.88 -39.11
CA PRO A 59 -30.36 4.89 -40.12
C PRO A 59 -28.90 4.39 -40.01
N VAL A 60 -28.73 3.07 -40.11
CA VAL A 60 -27.45 2.38 -39.91
C VAL A 60 -27.17 1.45 -41.08
N ALA A 61 -26.09 1.70 -41.81
CA ALA A 61 -25.53 0.76 -42.78
C ALA A 61 -24.57 -0.20 -42.06
N TRP A 62 -24.88 -1.50 -42.11
CA TRP A 62 -24.04 -2.55 -41.53
C TRP A 62 -23.33 -3.32 -42.64
N LEU A 63 -22.03 -3.59 -42.48
CA LEU A 63 -21.27 -4.45 -43.37
C LEU A 63 -20.38 -5.41 -42.57
N SER A 64 -20.61 -6.71 -42.73
CA SER A 64 -19.72 -7.76 -42.22
C SER A 64 -18.69 -8.15 -43.27
N LEU A 65 -17.40 -8.01 -42.94
CA LEU A 65 -16.27 -8.25 -43.84
C LEU A 65 -15.79 -9.71 -43.77
N ASP A 66 -15.26 -10.21 -44.89
CA ASP A 66 -14.51 -11.48 -44.95
C ASP A 66 -13.14 -11.28 -45.64
N GLU A 67 -12.29 -12.32 -45.61
CA GLU A 67 -10.93 -12.28 -46.21
C GLU A 67 -10.93 -11.90 -47.70
N GLN A 68 -12.03 -12.15 -48.42
CA GLN A 68 -12.10 -11.85 -49.85
C GLN A 68 -12.39 -10.37 -50.12
N ASP A 69 -12.77 -9.61 -49.09
CA ASP A 69 -13.04 -8.18 -49.20
C ASP A 69 -11.77 -7.32 -49.04
N ASP A 70 -10.60 -7.94 -48.82
CA ASP A 70 -9.28 -7.29 -48.84
C ASP A 70 -8.81 -6.97 -50.28
N GLU A 71 -9.72 -6.45 -51.10
CA GLU A 71 -9.49 -5.99 -52.47
C GLU A 71 -10.22 -4.65 -52.67
N PRO A 72 -9.53 -3.56 -53.07
CA PRO A 72 -10.09 -2.21 -53.03
C PRO A 72 -11.44 -2.03 -53.72
N ARG A 73 -11.65 -2.59 -54.92
CA ARG A 73 -12.90 -2.38 -55.65
C ARG A 73 -14.06 -3.11 -54.99
N ARG A 74 -13.86 -4.37 -54.61
CA ARG A 74 -14.84 -5.18 -53.93
C ARG A 74 -15.21 -4.57 -52.59
N PHE A 75 -14.22 -4.14 -51.81
CA PHE A 75 -14.43 -3.44 -50.54
C PHE A 75 -15.36 -2.24 -50.71
N TRP A 76 -15.02 -1.30 -51.60
CA TRP A 76 -15.82 -0.10 -51.80
C TRP A 76 -17.18 -0.37 -52.44
N SER A 77 -17.29 -1.40 -53.29
CA SER A 77 -18.58 -1.84 -53.83
C SER A 77 -19.51 -2.32 -52.71
N TYR A 78 -18.99 -3.06 -51.72
CA TYR A 78 -19.75 -3.49 -50.55
C TYR A 78 -20.08 -2.33 -49.60
N VAL A 79 -19.13 -1.42 -49.35
CA VAL A 79 -19.37 -0.24 -48.50
C VAL A 79 -20.46 0.65 -49.08
N ILE A 80 -20.36 0.98 -50.36
CA ILE A 80 -21.34 1.83 -51.06
C ILE A 80 -22.68 1.09 -51.18
N GLY A 81 -22.66 -0.21 -51.48
CA GLY A 81 -23.87 -1.03 -51.48
C GLY A 81 -24.59 -1.08 -50.13
N ALA A 82 -23.86 -1.13 -49.01
CA ALA A 82 -24.44 -1.10 -47.66
C ALA A 82 -25.12 0.25 -47.37
N LEU A 83 -24.52 1.35 -47.85
CA LEU A 83 -25.05 2.70 -47.69
C LEU A 83 -26.27 2.96 -48.60
N GLU A 84 -26.22 2.53 -49.86
CA GLU A 84 -27.36 2.63 -50.80
C GLU A 84 -28.55 1.73 -50.43
N ASN A 85 -28.33 0.70 -49.62
CA ASN A 85 -29.42 -0.16 -49.17
C ASN A 85 -30.23 0.47 -48.02
N THR A 86 -29.63 1.40 -47.25
CA THR A 86 -30.23 1.86 -45.99
C THR A 86 -30.33 3.37 -45.85
N ILE A 87 -29.36 4.14 -46.33
CA ILE A 87 -29.23 5.58 -46.09
C ILE A 87 -29.42 6.39 -47.37
N LEU A 88 -28.88 5.92 -48.50
CA LEU A 88 -28.90 6.62 -49.79
C LEU A 88 -29.77 5.89 -50.82
N GLY A 89 -30.30 6.61 -51.81
CA GLY A 89 -30.80 5.98 -53.04
C GLY A 89 -29.65 5.67 -54.00
N HIS A 90 -29.83 4.72 -54.93
CA HIS A 90 -28.83 4.33 -55.92
C HIS A 90 -28.28 5.53 -56.73
N GLN A 91 -26.95 5.68 -56.82
CA GLN A 91 -26.29 6.80 -57.50
C GLN A 91 -25.43 6.36 -58.69
N GLU A 92 -25.90 6.58 -59.91
CA GLU A 92 -25.17 6.21 -61.14
C GLU A 92 -23.77 6.84 -61.23
N SER A 93 -23.59 8.05 -60.69
CA SER A 93 -22.30 8.75 -60.69
C SER A 93 -21.23 8.01 -59.90
N ILE A 94 -21.58 7.40 -58.76
CA ILE A 94 -20.65 6.66 -57.90
C ILE A 94 -20.28 5.33 -58.56
N HIS A 95 -21.27 4.59 -59.09
CA HIS A 95 -21.05 3.31 -59.77
C HIS A 95 -20.23 3.44 -61.05
N HIS A 96 -20.41 4.53 -61.81
CA HIS A 96 -19.58 4.81 -63.00
C HIS A 96 -18.08 4.84 -62.66
N TYR A 97 -17.70 5.42 -61.51
CA TYR A 97 -16.31 5.45 -61.07
C TYR A 97 -15.83 4.09 -60.53
N LEU A 98 -16.68 3.32 -59.85
CA LEU A 98 -16.32 1.98 -59.35
C LEU A 98 -16.16 0.93 -60.46
N ASP A 99 -16.98 1.01 -61.50
CA ASP A 99 -16.94 0.10 -62.65
C ASP A 99 -15.75 0.40 -63.59
N THR A 100 -15.16 1.59 -63.48
CA THR A 100 -14.00 1.98 -64.28
C THR A 100 -12.68 1.51 -63.65
N PRO A 101 -11.82 0.79 -64.39
CA PRO A 101 -10.62 0.23 -63.79
C PRO A 101 -9.51 1.24 -63.47
N GLY A 102 -9.14 1.37 -62.19
CA GLY A 102 -7.90 2.04 -61.71
C GLY A 102 -8.07 2.68 -60.32
N ALA A 103 -7.00 2.76 -59.51
CA ALA A 103 -7.07 3.26 -58.13
C ALA A 103 -7.50 4.75 -58.03
N GLU A 104 -7.10 5.59 -58.99
CA GLU A 104 -7.50 7.01 -59.09
C GLU A 104 -9.03 7.18 -59.23
N HIS A 105 -9.73 6.17 -59.75
CA HIS A 105 -11.18 6.21 -59.91
C HIS A 105 -11.92 5.93 -58.59
N ILE A 106 -11.31 5.20 -57.65
CA ILE A 106 -11.91 4.95 -56.33
C ILE A 106 -11.95 6.24 -55.51
N GLU A 107 -10.88 7.04 -55.50
CA GLU A 107 -10.91 8.36 -54.84
C GLU A 107 -11.95 9.30 -55.49
N GLY A 108 -12.13 9.21 -56.81
CA GLY A 108 -13.22 9.87 -57.53
C GLY A 108 -14.60 9.42 -57.04
N ALA A 109 -14.80 8.12 -56.84
CA ALA A 109 -16.03 7.56 -56.26
C ALA A 109 -16.27 8.05 -54.82
N LEU A 110 -15.23 8.11 -53.98
CA LEU A 110 -15.30 8.65 -52.61
C LEU A 110 -15.63 10.14 -52.60
N THR A 111 -15.06 10.91 -53.51
CA THR A 111 -15.34 12.34 -53.64
C THR A 111 -16.80 12.55 -54.07
N ALA A 112 -17.27 11.79 -55.07
CA ALA A 112 -18.67 11.81 -55.50
C ALA A 112 -19.62 11.42 -54.35
N PHE A 113 -19.25 10.41 -53.57
CA PHE A 113 -19.98 9.96 -52.39
C PHE A 113 -20.09 11.05 -51.31
N ILE A 114 -18.97 11.68 -50.93
CA ILE A 114 -18.94 12.77 -49.95
C ILE A 114 -19.80 13.94 -50.41
N ASN A 115 -19.69 14.34 -51.68
CA ASN A 115 -20.52 15.40 -52.24
C ASN A 115 -22.00 15.03 -52.23
N THR A 116 -22.35 13.78 -52.54
CA THR A 116 -23.74 13.31 -52.51
C THR A 116 -24.34 13.40 -51.09
N LEU A 117 -23.59 13.03 -50.05
CA LEU A 117 -24.05 13.15 -48.66
C LEU A 117 -24.37 14.61 -48.30
N ILE A 118 -23.55 15.55 -48.79
CA ILE A 118 -23.73 16.99 -48.58
C ILE A 118 -24.94 17.50 -49.38
N ASP A 119 -25.02 17.17 -50.66
CA ASP A 119 -26.06 17.66 -51.58
C ASP A 119 -27.46 17.15 -51.20
N GLN A 120 -27.56 15.90 -50.73
CA GLN A 120 -28.82 15.31 -50.27
C GLN A 120 -29.20 15.74 -48.85
N SER A 121 -28.39 16.59 -48.20
CA SER A 121 -28.63 17.08 -46.83
C SER A 121 -28.91 15.94 -45.83
N VAL A 122 -28.14 14.85 -45.94
CA VAL A 122 -28.29 13.70 -45.04
C VAL A 122 -27.96 14.15 -43.61
N GLU A 123 -28.91 14.02 -42.68
CA GLU A 123 -28.69 14.44 -41.28
C GLU A 123 -27.77 13.47 -40.53
N HIS A 124 -27.94 12.15 -40.75
CA HIS A 124 -27.16 11.11 -40.07
C HIS A 124 -26.91 9.90 -40.99
N ALA A 125 -25.66 9.48 -41.09
CA ALA A 125 -25.20 8.30 -41.82
C ALA A 125 -24.22 7.50 -40.95
N ASN A 126 -24.71 6.45 -40.30
CA ASN A 126 -23.88 5.56 -39.48
C ASN A 126 -23.44 4.36 -40.32
N LEU A 127 -22.12 4.20 -40.55
CA LEU A 127 -21.53 3.07 -41.26
C LEU A 127 -20.79 2.18 -40.27
N ILE A 128 -21.18 0.91 -40.16
CA ILE A 128 -20.53 -0.07 -39.30
C ILE A 128 -19.80 -1.08 -40.17
N LEU A 129 -18.50 -1.21 -39.93
CA LEU A 129 -17.65 -2.24 -40.52
C LEU A 129 -17.32 -3.27 -39.45
N ASP A 130 -17.93 -4.45 -39.54
CA ASP A 130 -17.62 -5.58 -38.66
C ASP A 130 -16.47 -6.42 -39.22
N ASP A 131 -15.63 -6.93 -38.32
CA ASP A 131 -14.44 -7.73 -38.61
C ASP A 131 -13.36 -7.02 -39.47
N TYR A 132 -13.13 -5.72 -39.26
CA TYR A 132 -12.17 -4.91 -40.04
C TYR A 132 -10.70 -5.40 -40.00
N HIS A 133 -10.30 -6.17 -38.98
CA HIS A 133 -8.98 -6.83 -38.93
C HIS A 133 -8.65 -7.72 -40.14
N LEU A 134 -9.64 -8.14 -40.93
CA LEU A 134 -9.43 -8.91 -42.16
C LEU A 134 -8.91 -8.05 -43.33
N ILE A 135 -8.97 -6.71 -43.20
CA ILE A 135 -8.55 -5.78 -44.24
C ILE A 135 -7.13 -5.29 -43.92
N GLN A 136 -6.17 -5.67 -44.75
CA GLN A 136 -4.75 -5.38 -44.59
C GLN A 136 -4.16 -4.63 -45.81
N ASP A 137 -4.90 -4.53 -46.92
CA ASP A 137 -4.47 -3.86 -48.13
C ASP A 137 -4.16 -2.37 -47.89
N PRO A 138 -2.95 -1.90 -48.21
CA PRO A 138 -2.54 -0.51 -47.96
C PRO A 138 -3.37 0.54 -48.71
N ASP A 139 -3.94 0.19 -49.87
CA ASP A 139 -4.75 1.13 -50.65
C ASP A 139 -6.08 1.38 -49.95
N ILE A 140 -6.71 0.33 -49.40
CA ILE A 140 -7.94 0.45 -48.60
C ILE A 140 -7.69 1.31 -47.35
N GLN A 141 -6.57 1.10 -46.65
CA GLN A 141 -6.22 1.90 -45.46
C GLN A 141 -6.05 3.40 -45.81
N ARG A 142 -5.39 3.70 -46.94
CA ARG A 142 -5.27 5.09 -47.45
C ARG A 142 -6.63 5.68 -47.83
N GLN A 143 -7.49 4.91 -48.48
CA GLN A 143 -8.81 5.35 -48.92
C GLN A 143 -9.76 5.59 -47.73
N ILE A 144 -9.74 4.75 -46.70
CA ILE A 144 -10.47 4.99 -45.44
C ILE A 144 -9.94 6.24 -44.74
N THR A 145 -8.62 6.44 -44.74
CA THR A 145 -8.01 7.67 -44.20
C THR A 145 -8.52 8.91 -44.93
N PHE A 146 -8.57 8.86 -46.26
CA PHE A 146 -9.13 9.94 -47.09
C PHE A 146 -10.60 10.21 -46.76
N LEU A 147 -11.42 9.16 -46.63
CA LEU A 147 -12.83 9.28 -46.26
C LEU A 147 -13.01 9.98 -44.91
N VAL A 148 -12.30 9.55 -43.86
CA VAL A 148 -12.45 10.13 -42.50
C VAL A 148 -11.95 11.58 -42.43
N ASP A 149 -10.88 11.91 -43.15
CA ASP A 149 -10.33 13.27 -43.17
C ASP A 149 -11.29 14.27 -43.85
N HIS A 150 -12.04 13.83 -44.87
CA HIS A 150 -12.96 14.67 -45.66
C HIS A 150 -14.45 14.41 -45.38
N ALA A 151 -14.78 13.51 -44.44
CA ALA A 151 -16.16 13.17 -44.10
C ALA A 151 -16.95 14.39 -43.60
N PRO A 152 -18.20 14.57 -44.05
CA PRO A 152 -19.11 15.57 -43.49
C PRO A 152 -19.51 15.16 -42.06
N PRO A 153 -19.96 16.10 -41.20
CA PRO A 153 -20.40 15.79 -39.83
C PRO A 153 -21.54 14.76 -39.74
N ALA A 154 -22.29 14.58 -40.83
CA ALA A 154 -23.35 13.59 -40.92
C ALA A 154 -22.84 12.13 -40.96
N LEU A 155 -21.60 11.89 -41.41
CA LEU A 155 -21.05 10.55 -41.57
C LEU A 155 -20.26 10.15 -40.33
N HIS A 156 -20.71 9.09 -39.67
CA HIS A 156 -20.03 8.47 -38.54
C HIS A 156 -19.64 7.02 -38.87
N LEU A 157 -18.34 6.73 -38.79
CA LEU A 157 -17.77 5.42 -39.06
C LEU A 157 -17.56 4.66 -37.75
N VAL A 158 -18.06 3.43 -37.65
CA VAL A 158 -17.82 2.52 -36.51
C VAL A 158 -17.05 1.31 -37.00
N LEU A 159 -15.83 1.13 -36.49
CA LEU A 159 -14.96 0.00 -36.83
C LEU A 159 -14.95 -1.01 -35.69
N LEU A 160 -15.30 -2.25 -35.98
CA LEU A 160 -15.11 -3.38 -35.08
C LEU A 160 -13.92 -4.20 -35.55
N SER A 161 -12.91 -4.32 -34.70
CA SER A 161 -11.67 -5.02 -35.05
C SER A 161 -11.15 -5.88 -33.89
N ARG A 162 -10.39 -6.93 -34.21
CA ARG A 162 -9.67 -7.74 -33.22
C ARG A 162 -8.33 -7.12 -32.84
N THR A 163 -7.67 -6.54 -33.82
CA THR A 163 -6.37 -5.87 -33.70
C THR A 163 -6.54 -4.38 -34.04
N GLU A 164 -5.60 -3.56 -33.57
CA GLU A 164 -5.64 -2.14 -33.93
C GLU A 164 -5.38 -1.97 -35.43
N PRO A 165 -6.29 -1.34 -36.20
CA PRO A 165 -6.12 -1.21 -37.64
C PRO A 165 -4.97 -0.25 -37.97
N ALA A 166 -4.33 -0.45 -39.14
CA ALA A 166 -3.22 0.35 -39.65
C ALA A 166 -3.67 1.74 -40.17
N LEU A 167 -4.43 2.45 -39.35
CA LEU A 167 -4.98 3.77 -39.60
C LEU A 167 -4.31 4.81 -38.69
N PRO A 168 -4.30 6.11 -39.05
CA PRO A 168 -3.70 7.17 -38.24
C PRO A 168 -4.58 7.55 -37.03
N LEU A 169 -4.90 6.56 -36.18
CA LEU A 169 -5.80 6.67 -35.03
C LEU A 169 -5.33 7.73 -34.02
N SER A 170 -4.03 7.76 -33.70
CA SER A 170 -3.42 8.75 -32.80
C SER A 170 -3.64 10.19 -33.27
N ARG A 171 -3.58 10.42 -34.59
CA ARG A 171 -3.81 11.73 -35.19
C ARG A 171 -5.25 12.19 -35.00
N TRP A 172 -6.21 11.30 -35.16
CA TRP A 172 -7.63 11.60 -34.98
C TRP A 172 -8.03 11.74 -33.51
N ARG A 173 -7.35 11.02 -32.61
CA ARG A 173 -7.51 11.16 -31.16
C ARG A 173 -7.12 12.56 -30.68
N VAL A 174 -6.00 13.12 -31.16
CA VAL A 174 -5.58 14.51 -30.84
C VAL A 174 -6.57 15.55 -31.35
N LYS A 175 -7.19 15.30 -32.51
CA LYS A 175 -8.21 16.18 -33.09
C LYS A 175 -9.58 16.08 -32.40
N GLY A 176 -9.77 15.14 -31.49
CA GLY A 176 -11.08 14.85 -30.88
C GLY A 176 -12.09 14.20 -31.84
N TRP A 177 -11.63 13.69 -32.99
CA TRP A 177 -12.52 13.08 -34.01
C TRP A 177 -12.85 11.63 -33.72
N MET A 178 -12.18 11.02 -32.73
CA MET A 178 -12.20 9.59 -32.51
C MET A 178 -12.45 9.20 -31.06
N GLU A 179 -13.35 8.25 -30.85
CA GLU A 179 -13.53 7.51 -29.60
C GLU A 179 -12.96 6.09 -29.76
N GLY A 180 -12.14 5.65 -28.81
CA GLY A 180 -11.55 4.31 -28.79
C GLY A 180 -12.08 3.49 -27.61
N LEU A 181 -12.59 2.28 -27.89
CA LEU A 181 -12.95 1.28 -26.89
C LEU A 181 -12.03 0.06 -27.01
N HIS A 182 -11.38 -0.31 -25.90
CA HIS A 182 -10.44 -1.43 -25.85
C HIS A 182 -10.99 -2.62 -25.06
N ALA A 183 -10.26 -3.74 -25.05
CA ALA A 183 -10.65 -4.95 -24.32
C ALA A 183 -10.93 -4.71 -22.83
N SER A 184 -10.14 -3.85 -22.17
CA SER A 184 -10.35 -3.46 -20.77
C SER A 184 -11.66 -2.70 -20.54
N ASP A 185 -12.05 -1.84 -21.50
CA ASP A 185 -13.36 -1.17 -21.45
C ASP A 185 -14.49 -2.17 -21.64
N LEU A 186 -14.31 -3.14 -22.53
CA LEU A 186 -15.30 -4.16 -22.89
C LEU A 186 -15.39 -5.31 -21.87
N ALA A 187 -14.43 -5.47 -20.96
CA ALA A 187 -14.52 -6.44 -19.87
C ALA A 187 -15.75 -6.14 -19.00
N PHE A 188 -16.48 -7.17 -18.57
CA PHE A 188 -17.61 -6.98 -17.67
C PHE A 188 -17.15 -6.45 -16.31
N SER A 189 -17.83 -5.43 -15.80
CA SER A 189 -17.71 -5.05 -14.40
C SER A 189 -18.29 -6.14 -13.49
N GLU A 190 -17.97 -6.11 -12.19
CA GLU A 190 -18.54 -7.04 -11.21
C GLU A 190 -20.09 -7.02 -11.23
N SER A 191 -20.69 -5.84 -11.40
CA SER A 191 -22.14 -5.68 -11.55
C SER A 191 -22.69 -6.26 -12.86
N GLU A 192 -22.00 -6.06 -13.99
CA GLU A 192 -22.34 -6.66 -15.28
C GLU A 192 -22.23 -8.20 -15.22
N CYS A 193 -21.24 -8.73 -14.50
CA CYS A 193 -21.06 -10.16 -14.26
C CYS A 193 -22.18 -10.77 -13.43
N SER A 194 -22.59 -10.10 -12.35
CA SER A 194 -23.74 -10.54 -11.54
C SER A 194 -25.01 -10.60 -12.38
N ALA A 195 -25.27 -9.55 -13.17
CA ALA A 195 -26.41 -9.50 -14.08
C ALA A 195 -26.34 -10.62 -15.14
N PHE A 196 -25.16 -10.89 -15.70
CA PHE A 196 -24.94 -11.97 -16.66
C PHE A 196 -25.30 -13.34 -16.09
N PHE A 197 -24.78 -13.71 -14.91
CA PHE A 197 -25.06 -15.02 -14.33
C PHE A 197 -26.50 -15.15 -13.82
N ASN A 198 -27.02 -14.12 -13.17
CA ASN A 198 -28.31 -14.20 -12.48
C ASN A 198 -29.49 -13.91 -13.41
N ASN A 199 -29.39 -12.89 -14.27
CA ASN A 199 -30.51 -12.46 -15.12
C ASN A 199 -30.48 -13.14 -16.49
N TYR A 200 -29.31 -13.23 -17.15
CA TYR A 200 -29.19 -13.83 -18.48
C TYR A 200 -29.10 -15.35 -18.44
N MET A 201 -28.25 -15.90 -17.56
CA MET A 201 -28.05 -17.34 -17.46
C MET A 201 -29.02 -18.05 -16.52
N GLY A 202 -29.59 -17.34 -15.54
CA GLY A 202 -30.55 -17.89 -14.57
C GLY A 202 -29.91 -18.77 -13.48
N LEU A 203 -28.64 -18.54 -13.15
CA LEU A 203 -27.86 -19.42 -12.27
C LEU A 203 -27.98 -19.10 -10.76
N ALA A 204 -28.66 -18.02 -10.37
CA ALA A 204 -28.90 -17.60 -8.99
C ALA A 204 -27.68 -17.76 -8.06
N LEU A 205 -26.53 -17.25 -8.51
CA LEU A 205 -25.26 -17.23 -7.77
C LEU A 205 -25.22 -16.09 -6.75
N ASP A 206 -24.59 -16.35 -5.61
CA ASP A 206 -24.29 -15.33 -4.59
C ASP A 206 -23.14 -14.40 -5.02
N ASP A 207 -23.06 -13.22 -4.40
CA ASP A 207 -22.08 -12.18 -4.75
C ASP A 207 -20.63 -12.65 -4.55
N GLU A 208 -20.37 -13.52 -3.59
CA GLU A 208 -19.02 -14.02 -3.28
C GLU A 208 -18.51 -14.96 -4.39
N LYS A 209 -19.36 -15.86 -4.90
CA LYS A 209 -19.05 -16.70 -6.06
C LYS A 209 -18.93 -15.89 -7.34
N VAL A 210 -19.81 -14.91 -7.55
CA VAL A 210 -19.71 -14.01 -8.71
C VAL A 210 -18.36 -13.29 -8.69
N ARG A 211 -17.93 -12.78 -7.54
CA ARG A 211 -16.62 -12.13 -7.38
C ARG A 211 -15.45 -13.09 -7.63
N ALA A 212 -15.51 -14.32 -7.13
CA ALA A 212 -14.48 -15.32 -7.38
C ALA A 212 -14.35 -15.67 -8.87
N ILE A 213 -15.48 -15.81 -9.59
CA ILE A 213 -15.47 -16.07 -11.04
C ILE A 213 -15.01 -14.82 -11.80
N TRP A 214 -15.43 -13.62 -11.40
CA TRP A 214 -14.99 -12.37 -12.00
C TRP A 214 -13.48 -12.15 -11.86
N GLN A 215 -12.91 -12.43 -10.67
CA GLN A 215 -11.46 -12.33 -10.45
C GLN A 215 -10.67 -13.27 -11.36
N ARG A 216 -11.17 -14.49 -11.60
CA ARG A 216 -10.51 -15.45 -12.51
C ARG A 216 -10.68 -15.10 -13.98
N THR A 217 -11.85 -14.65 -14.38
CA THR A 217 -12.16 -14.35 -15.79
C THR A 217 -11.75 -12.95 -16.21
N GLU A 218 -11.36 -12.10 -15.25
CA GLU A 218 -11.15 -10.65 -15.40
C GLU A 218 -12.27 -9.94 -16.18
N GLY A 219 -13.50 -10.48 -16.14
CA GLY A 219 -14.66 -9.96 -16.88
C GLY A 219 -14.74 -10.34 -18.36
N TRP A 220 -13.93 -11.28 -18.85
CA TRP A 220 -14.01 -11.74 -20.25
C TRP A 220 -15.33 -12.47 -20.54
N ALA A 221 -16.20 -11.85 -21.36
CA ALA A 221 -17.57 -12.31 -21.58
C ALA A 221 -17.68 -13.74 -22.15
N ALA A 222 -16.74 -14.17 -23.00
CA ALA A 222 -16.73 -15.55 -23.50
C ALA A 222 -16.32 -16.57 -22.43
N ALA A 223 -15.29 -16.32 -21.60
CA ALA A 223 -14.97 -17.22 -20.47
C ALA A 223 -16.14 -17.30 -19.48
N MET A 224 -16.81 -16.17 -19.23
CA MET A 224 -18.01 -16.12 -18.40
C MET A 224 -19.14 -16.98 -18.99
N GLN A 225 -19.36 -16.88 -20.30
CA GLN A 225 -20.36 -17.70 -21.00
C GLN A 225 -20.03 -19.19 -20.98
N LEU A 226 -18.77 -19.56 -21.21
CA LEU A 226 -18.30 -20.95 -21.14
C LEU A 226 -18.49 -21.51 -19.73
N THR A 227 -18.12 -20.74 -18.70
CA THR A 227 -18.32 -21.11 -17.28
C THR A 227 -19.80 -21.36 -16.97
N ALA A 228 -20.70 -20.53 -17.50
CA ALA A 228 -22.14 -20.71 -17.31
C ALA A 228 -22.71 -21.92 -18.05
N LEU A 229 -22.20 -22.22 -19.25
CA LEU A 229 -22.68 -23.33 -20.08
C LEU A 229 -22.25 -24.69 -19.51
N SER A 230 -21.05 -24.79 -18.92
CA SER A 230 -20.61 -26.00 -18.21
C SER A 230 -21.56 -26.36 -17.05
N GLY A 231 -22.07 -25.36 -16.33
CA GLY A 231 -23.01 -25.56 -15.21
C GLY A 231 -24.41 -26.03 -15.61
N LYS A 232 -24.86 -25.81 -16.85
CA LYS A 232 -26.20 -26.21 -17.33
C LYS A 232 -26.31 -27.66 -17.79
N SER A 233 -25.19 -28.34 -18.04
CA SER A 233 -25.16 -29.73 -18.54
C SER A 233 -25.50 -30.77 -17.46
N MET A 234 -25.49 -30.40 -16.18
CA MET A 234 -25.86 -31.28 -15.06
C MET A 234 -27.24 -30.92 -14.51
N ASN A 235 -28.10 -31.94 -14.39
CA ASN A 235 -29.53 -31.83 -14.04
C ASN A 235 -29.90 -30.82 -12.93
N SER A 236 -31.04 -30.19 -13.16
CA SER A 236 -31.63 -29.00 -12.53
C SER A 236 -31.94 -29.03 -11.03
N SER A 237 -31.59 -30.07 -10.27
CA SER A 237 -31.91 -30.16 -8.83
C SER A 237 -30.72 -29.99 -7.89
N SER A 238 -29.49 -29.85 -8.41
CA SER A 238 -28.26 -29.83 -7.60
C SER A 238 -27.31 -28.65 -7.91
N LEU A 239 -27.84 -27.59 -8.54
CA LEU A 239 -27.06 -26.46 -9.06
C LEU A 239 -26.31 -25.66 -7.98
N SER A 240 -26.72 -25.70 -6.71
CA SER A 240 -26.08 -24.89 -5.66
C SER A 240 -24.81 -25.51 -5.05
N ARG A 241 -24.50 -26.78 -5.31
CA ARG A 241 -23.31 -27.48 -4.76
C ARG A 241 -22.24 -27.86 -5.79
N THR A 242 -22.54 -27.84 -7.09
CA THR A 242 -21.64 -28.41 -8.11
C THR A 242 -21.07 -27.39 -9.11
N VAL A 243 -21.37 -26.09 -8.99
CA VAL A 243 -20.67 -25.04 -9.78
C VAL A 243 -19.17 -24.94 -9.44
N LEU A 244 -18.70 -25.70 -8.45
CA LEU A 244 -17.32 -25.74 -7.98
C LEU A 244 -16.62 -27.10 -8.22
N SER A 245 -17.07 -27.94 -9.17
CA SER A 245 -16.15 -28.99 -9.66
C SER A 245 -15.06 -28.33 -10.51
N GLU A 246 -13.98 -27.92 -9.86
CA GLU A 246 -12.86 -27.11 -10.39
C GLU A 246 -12.22 -27.66 -11.68
N GLY A 247 -12.38 -28.97 -11.96
CA GLY A 247 -11.76 -29.64 -13.10
C GLY A 247 -12.48 -29.52 -14.45
N ASP A 248 -13.82 -29.42 -14.48
CA ASP A 248 -14.57 -29.44 -15.75
C ASP A 248 -14.71 -28.05 -16.40
N HIS A 249 -14.78 -27.00 -15.58
CA HIS A 249 -14.91 -25.60 -16.03
C HIS A 249 -13.61 -25.06 -16.64
N SER A 250 -12.48 -25.40 -16.03
CA SER A 250 -11.14 -25.04 -16.53
C SER A 250 -10.87 -25.70 -17.87
N ARG A 251 -11.35 -26.93 -18.08
CA ARG A 251 -11.13 -27.68 -19.32
C ARG A 251 -11.84 -27.05 -20.53
N GLN A 252 -13.10 -26.63 -20.42
CA GLN A 252 -13.81 -26.01 -21.57
C GLN A 252 -13.26 -24.64 -21.96
N ILE A 253 -12.85 -23.83 -20.97
CA ILE A 253 -12.21 -22.53 -21.21
C ILE A 253 -10.82 -22.74 -21.80
N SER A 254 -10.05 -23.69 -21.26
CA SER A 254 -8.73 -24.07 -21.76
C SER A 254 -8.84 -24.59 -23.20
N ASP A 255 -9.78 -25.50 -23.49
CA ASP A 255 -10.00 -26.04 -24.83
C ASP A 255 -10.34 -24.91 -25.82
N TYR A 256 -11.25 -23.98 -25.48
CA TYR A 256 -11.54 -22.82 -26.32
C TYR A 256 -10.29 -21.95 -26.56
N ILE A 257 -9.53 -21.63 -25.51
CA ILE A 257 -8.28 -20.86 -25.63
C ILE A 257 -7.30 -21.58 -26.56
N LEU A 258 -7.16 -22.88 -26.41
CA LEU A 258 -6.21 -23.66 -27.20
C LEU A 258 -6.67 -23.77 -28.67
N THR A 259 -7.95 -23.97 -28.95
CA THR A 259 -8.43 -24.17 -30.34
C THR A 259 -8.71 -22.88 -31.10
N GLU A 260 -9.32 -21.88 -30.44
CA GLU A 260 -9.77 -20.64 -31.11
C GLU A 260 -8.72 -19.54 -31.08
N ILE A 261 -7.78 -19.58 -30.14
CA ILE A 261 -6.73 -18.56 -30.00
C ILE A 261 -5.37 -19.16 -30.39
N LEU A 262 -4.92 -20.21 -29.71
CA LEU A 262 -3.55 -20.73 -29.89
C LEU A 262 -3.35 -21.44 -31.23
N ASP A 263 -4.27 -22.33 -31.64
CA ASP A 263 -4.14 -23.11 -32.88
C ASP A 263 -4.28 -22.25 -34.16
N GLN A 264 -4.84 -21.04 -34.05
CA GLN A 264 -4.90 -20.06 -35.15
C GLN A 264 -3.58 -19.26 -35.30
N GLN A 265 -2.64 -19.39 -34.37
CA GLN A 265 -1.36 -18.67 -34.45
C GLN A 265 -0.35 -19.37 -35.36
N ARG A 266 0.59 -18.57 -35.88
CA ARG A 266 1.74 -19.10 -36.61
C ARG A 266 2.58 -20.03 -35.69
N PRO A 267 3.25 -21.07 -36.24
CA PRO A 267 3.96 -22.06 -35.43
C PRO A 267 5.05 -21.48 -34.51
N ASP A 268 5.75 -20.44 -34.96
CA ASP A 268 6.76 -19.70 -34.20
C ASP A 268 6.17 -18.98 -32.98
N VAL A 269 5.05 -18.28 -33.18
CA VAL A 269 4.33 -17.57 -32.10
C VAL A 269 3.73 -18.55 -31.10
N ARG A 270 3.16 -19.66 -31.58
CA ARG A 270 2.62 -20.72 -30.74
C ARG A 270 3.67 -21.33 -29.82
N ASP A 271 4.85 -21.65 -30.36
CA ASP A 271 5.96 -22.22 -29.58
C ASP A 271 6.45 -21.24 -28.52
N PHE A 272 6.59 -19.96 -28.89
CA PHE A 272 6.95 -18.89 -27.95
C PHE A 272 5.97 -18.79 -26.78
N LEU A 273 4.65 -18.74 -27.06
CA LEU A 273 3.59 -18.65 -26.04
C LEU A 273 3.61 -19.85 -25.08
N LEU A 274 3.76 -21.07 -25.60
CA LEU A 274 3.81 -22.28 -24.78
C LEU A 274 5.07 -22.33 -23.90
N ARG A 275 6.24 -22.07 -24.46
CA ARG A 275 7.51 -22.18 -23.74
C ARG A 275 7.71 -21.11 -22.67
N THR A 276 7.15 -19.92 -22.87
CA THR A 276 7.25 -18.80 -21.91
C THR A 276 6.12 -18.80 -20.87
N SER A 277 5.12 -19.68 -20.98
CA SER A 277 4.01 -19.75 -20.02
C SER A 277 4.44 -20.15 -18.60
N VAL A 278 5.64 -20.73 -18.47
CA VAL A 278 6.29 -21.06 -17.19
C VAL A 278 6.56 -19.82 -16.34
N CYS A 279 6.71 -18.66 -16.97
CA CYS A 279 6.99 -17.38 -16.30
C CYS A 279 5.69 -16.70 -15.87
N ARG A 280 5.62 -16.19 -14.63
CA ARG A 280 4.48 -15.38 -14.18
C ARG A 280 4.52 -13.97 -14.77
N ARG A 281 5.71 -13.39 -14.83
CA ARG A 281 6.01 -12.12 -15.50
C ARG A 281 7.04 -12.38 -16.58
N LEU A 282 6.93 -11.65 -17.68
CA LEU A 282 7.76 -11.78 -18.85
C LEU A 282 8.57 -10.49 -19.01
N SER A 283 9.86 -10.62 -19.20
CA SER A 283 10.70 -9.58 -19.78
C SER A 283 11.42 -10.17 -20.98
N ALA A 284 11.87 -9.32 -21.91
CA ALA A 284 12.64 -9.81 -23.05
C ALA A 284 13.91 -10.55 -22.61
N GLU A 285 14.60 -10.05 -21.58
CA GLU A 285 15.83 -10.66 -21.03
C GLU A 285 15.57 -12.06 -20.43
N LEU A 286 14.47 -12.22 -19.67
CA LEU A 286 14.05 -13.50 -19.11
C LEU A 286 13.67 -14.48 -20.23
N CYS A 287 12.87 -14.05 -21.20
CA CYS A 287 12.45 -14.89 -22.33
C CYS A 287 13.66 -15.31 -23.17
N ASN A 288 14.57 -14.39 -23.45
CA ASN A 288 15.81 -14.64 -24.19
C ASN A 288 16.70 -15.67 -23.46
N SER A 289 16.82 -15.58 -22.13
CA SER A 289 17.62 -16.53 -21.34
C SER A 289 17.02 -17.94 -21.31
N ILE A 290 15.69 -18.04 -21.20
CA ILE A 290 14.98 -19.32 -21.16
C ILE A 290 14.96 -19.99 -22.53
N LEU A 291 14.69 -19.22 -23.60
CA LEU A 291 14.53 -19.75 -24.95
C LEU A 291 15.83 -19.80 -25.76
N GLU A 292 16.92 -19.22 -25.25
CA GLU A 292 18.19 -19.04 -25.98
C GLU A 292 18.03 -18.23 -27.27
N ARG A 293 17.37 -17.09 -27.16
CA ARG A 293 17.07 -16.18 -28.29
C ARG A 293 17.44 -14.74 -27.94
N ASP A 294 17.37 -13.85 -28.92
CA ASP A 294 17.62 -12.41 -28.77
C ASP A 294 16.46 -11.53 -29.27
N ASP A 295 15.42 -12.11 -29.86
CA ASP A 295 14.30 -11.42 -30.51
C ASP A 295 13.03 -11.28 -29.65
N SER A 296 13.05 -11.70 -28.38
CA SER A 296 11.85 -11.78 -27.54
C SER A 296 11.12 -10.45 -27.32
N GLN A 297 11.84 -9.31 -27.30
CA GLN A 297 11.20 -7.98 -27.18
C GLN A 297 10.27 -7.72 -28.37
N THR A 298 10.75 -7.95 -29.58
CA THR A 298 9.98 -7.78 -30.81
C THR A 298 8.75 -8.69 -30.83
N VAL A 299 8.90 -9.94 -30.36
CA VAL A 299 7.79 -10.89 -30.27
C VAL A 299 6.75 -10.44 -29.25
N LEU A 300 7.16 -9.97 -28.07
CA LEU A 300 6.26 -9.46 -27.03
C LEU A 300 5.48 -8.23 -27.51
N GLU A 301 6.14 -7.28 -28.17
CA GLU A 301 5.48 -6.10 -28.76
C GLU A 301 4.46 -6.50 -29.84
N GLN A 302 4.79 -7.46 -30.71
CA GLN A 302 3.85 -8.01 -31.68
C GLN A 302 2.63 -8.67 -31.02
N LEU A 303 2.84 -9.43 -29.94
CA LEU A 303 1.77 -10.09 -29.19
C LEU A 303 0.85 -9.08 -28.49
N VAL A 304 1.40 -7.98 -27.96
CA VAL A 304 0.63 -6.86 -27.39
C VAL A 304 -0.19 -6.18 -28.48
N HIS A 305 0.40 -5.84 -29.63
CA HIS A 305 -0.32 -5.25 -30.76
C HIS A 305 -1.42 -6.17 -31.32
N ALA A 306 -1.19 -7.48 -31.29
CA ALA A 306 -2.16 -8.49 -31.68
C ALA A 306 -3.27 -8.72 -30.63
N ASN A 307 -3.20 -8.08 -29.46
CA ASN A 307 -4.07 -8.30 -28.31
C ASN A 307 -4.16 -9.78 -27.87
N LEU A 308 -3.05 -10.53 -27.94
CA LEU A 308 -3.00 -11.96 -27.57
C LEU A 308 -2.89 -12.18 -26.05
N PHE A 309 -3.77 -11.52 -25.29
CA PHE A 309 -3.88 -11.69 -23.84
C PHE A 309 -2.55 -11.43 -23.08
N ILE A 310 -1.69 -10.56 -23.64
CA ILE A 310 -0.51 -10.02 -22.97
C ILE A 310 -0.83 -8.61 -22.48
N ILE A 311 -0.46 -8.33 -21.22
CA ILE A 311 -0.72 -7.09 -20.53
C ILE A 311 0.61 -6.47 -20.12
N PRO A 312 0.94 -5.24 -20.55
CA PRO A 312 2.12 -4.54 -20.06
C PRO A 312 1.93 -4.16 -18.59
N LEU A 313 2.99 -4.35 -17.78
CA LEU A 313 3.01 -4.08 -16.34
C LEU A 313 3.65 -2.73 -15.98
N ASP A 314 4.41 -2.15 -16.90
CA ASP A 314 5.09 -0.87 -16.71
C ASP A 314 4.85 0.07 -17.90
N THR A 315 5.23 1.34 -17.73
CA THR A 315 5.11 2.37 -18.77
C THR A 315 6.27 2.38 -19.76
N ARG A 316 7.23 1.46 -19.62
CA ARG A 316 8.44 1.36 -20.45
C ARG A 316 8.41 0.12 -21.36
N ASP A 317 7.31 -0.64 -21.32
CA ASP A 317 7.10 -1.90 -22.00
C ASP A 317 8.27 -2.90 -21.79
N GLN A 318 8.78 -2.96 -20.56
CA GLN A 318 9.85 -3.91 -20.19
C GLN A 318 9.29 -5.19 -19.57
N TRP A 319 8.27 -5.05 -18.74
CA TRP A 319 7.59 -6.15 -18.09
C TRP A 319 6.18 -6.35 -18.62
N PHE A 320 5.85 -7.60 -18.89
CA PHE A 320 4.55 -8.05 -19.36
C PHE A 320 4.04 -9.20 -18.48
N ARG A 321 2.74 -9.45 -18.51
CA ARG A 321 2.14 -10.69 -18.00
C ARG A 321 1.15 -11.27 -19.00
N TYR A 322 1.03 -12.58 -19.00
CA TYR A 322 -0.15 -13.22 -19.58
C TYR A 322 -1.37 -12.94 -18.71
N HIS A 323 -2.55 -12.85 -19.33
CA HIS A 323 -3.80 -13.01 -18.62
C HIS A 323 -3.83 -14.39 -17.94
N ASP A 324 -4.30 -14.47 -16.68
CA ASP A 324 -4.08 -15.66 -15.85
C ASP A 324 -4.68 -16.94 -16.45
N LEU A 325 -5.94 -16.91 -16.93
CA LEU A 325 -6.55 -18.06 -17.63
C LEU A 325 -5.80 -18.49 -18.89
N PHE A 326 -5.22 -17.52 -19.62
CA PHE A 326 -4.44 -17.80 -20.81
C PHE A 326 -3.15 -18.52 -20.44
N ARG A 327 -2.44 -18.01 -19.42
CA ARG A 327 -1.23 -18.65 -18.88
C ARG A 327 -1.52 -20.06 -18.37
N GLU A 328 -2.59 -20.24 -17.60
CA GLU A 328 -2.98 -21.54 -17.06
C GLU A 328 -3.21 -22.57 -18.17
N ALA A 329 -3.97 -22.20 -19.22
CA ALA A 329 -4.22 -23.08 -20.35
C ALA A 329 -2.94 -23.45 -21.12
N LEU A 330 -2.06 -22.48 -21.37
CA LEU A 330 -0.76 -22.70 -22.02
C LEU A 330 0.14 -23.62 -21.19
N THR A 331 0.26 -23.35 -19.89
CA THR A 331 1.09 -24.13 -18.97
C THR A 331 0.59 -25.56 -18.84
N GLN A 332 -0.73 -25.75 -18.72
CA GLN A 332 -1.32 -27.08 -18.68
C GLN A 332 -1.08 -27.86 -19.98
N ARG A 333 -1.19 -27.20 -21.14
CA ARG A 333 -0.91 -27.82 -22.43
C ARG A 333 0.56 -28.22 -22.53
N PHE A 334 1.48 -27.31 -22.19
CA PHE A 334 2.91 -27.54 -22.29
C PHE A 334 3.39 -28.63 -21.34
N SER A 335 2.91 -28.64 -20.09
CA SER A 335 3.25 -29.69 -19.11
C SER A 335 2.75 -31.07 -19.53
N GLN A 336 1.67 -31.15 -20.32
CA GLN A 336 1.12 -32.42 -20.82
C GLN A 336 1.80 -32.91 -22.09
N THR A 337 2.15 -32.01 -23.01
CA THR A 337 2.75 -32.38 -24.30
C THR A 337 4.26 -32.64 -24.20
N GLU A 338 4.98 -31.82 -23.42
CA GLU A 338 6.44 -31.85 -23.31
C GLU A 338 6.89 -31.69 -21.85
N PRO A 339 6.64 -32.68 -20.98
CA PRO A 339 6.88 -32.57 -19.52
C PRO A 339 8.35 -32.38 -19.15
N GLU A 340 9.28 -32.91 -19.95
CA GLU A 340 10.73 -32.77 -19.72
C GLU A 340 11.19 -31.35 -20.06
N ALA A 341 10.79 -30.82 -21.22
CA ALA A 341 11.10 -29.45 -21.62
C ALA A 341 10.47 -28.43 -20.67
N TYR A 342 9.24 -28.67 -20.20
CA TYR A 342 8.59 -27.84 -19.20
C TYR A 342 9.44 -27.69 -17.92
N ARG A 343 9.92 -28.81 -17.36
CA ARG A 343 10.77 -28.79 -16.16
C ARG A 343 12.10 -28.09 -16.42
N GLU A 344 12.70 -28.30 -17.58
CA GLU A 344 13.95 -27.63 -17.95
C GLU A 344 13.78 -26.11 -18.03
N LEU A 345 12.78 -25.62 -18.76
CA LEU A 345 12.53 -24.19 -18.90
C LEU A 345 12.15 -23.54 -17.56
N GLN A 346 11.39 -24.23 -16.72
CA GLN A 346 11.08 -23.75 -15.37
C GLN A 346 12.35 -23.63 -14.51
N ALA A 347 13.25 -24.61 -14.56
CA ALA A 347 14.53 -24.54 -13.85
C ALA A 347 15.41 -23.39 -14.38
N ARG A 348 15.43 -23.15 -15.70
CA ARG A 348 16.14 -22.00 -16.29
C ARG A 348 15.56 -20.67 -15.84
N ALA A 349 14.23 -20.55 -15.79
CA ALA A 349 13.54 -19.37 -15.30
C ALA A 349 13.93 -19.05 -13.85
N ILE A 350 13.90 -20.07 -12.97
CA ILE A 350 14.28 -19.91 -11.56
C ILE A 350 15.76 -19.50 -11.44
N ARG A 351 16.68 -20.14 -12.18
CA ARG A 351 18.11 -19.75 -12.16
C ARG A 351 18.34 -18.32 -12.62
N TRP A 352 17.65 -17.88 -13.67
CA TRP A 352 17.72 -16.49 -14.11
C TRP A 352 17.21 -15.54 -13.02
N LEU A 353 16.07 -15.84 -12.40
CA LEU A 353 15.52 -15.03 -11.32
C LEU A 353 16.47 -14.94 -10.12
N LEU A 354 17.17 -16.03 -9.78
CA LEU A 354 18.19 -16.02 -8.73
C LEU A 354 19.40 -15.16 -9.10
N ASN A 355 19.84 -15.19 -10.35
CA ASN A 355 21.00 -14.41 -10.81
C ASN A 355 20.71 -12.90 -10.90
N GLU A 356 19.47 -12.53 -11.22
CA GLU A 356 19.01 -11.14 -11.32
C GLU A 356 18.40 -10.60 -10.00
N ASP A 357 18.68 -11.25 -8.87
CA ASP A 357 18.23 -10.88 -7.51
C ASP A 357 16.69 -10.85 -7.30
N TYR A 358 15.89 -11.45 -8.19
CA TYR A 358 14.44 -11.65 -8.01
C TYR A 358 14.12 -12.86 -7.11
N LEU A 359 14.74 -12.88 -5.93
CA LEU A 359 14.77 -14.02 -5.00
C LEU A 359 13.38 -14.48 -4.54
N GLN A 360 12.46 -13.56 -4.24
CA GLN A 360 11.11 -13.91 -3.77
C GLN A 360 10.33 -14.70 -4.81
N GLU A 361 10.39 -14.27 -6.07
CA GLU A 361 9.69 -14.92 -7.17
C GLU A 361 10.28 -16.30 -7.43
N ALA A 362 11.61 -16.43 -7.38
CA ALA A 362 12.30 -17.72 -7.47
C ALA A 362 11.88 -18.69 -6.36
N ILE A 363 11.85 -18.24 -5.09
CA ILE A 363 11.47 -19.09 -3.95
C ILE A 363 10.00 -19.54 -4.05
N VAL A 364 9.08 -18.66 -4.46
CA VAL A 364 7.68 -19.04 -4.67
C VAL A 364 7.54 -20.11 -5.77
N GLN A 365 8.33 -20.02 -6.84
CA GLN A 365 8.34 -21.06 -7.88
C GLN A 365 8.94 -22.38 -7.38
N LEU A 366 9.99 -22.35 -6.54
CA LEU A 366 10.56 -23.55 -5.91
C LEU A 366 9.58 -24.26 -4.99
N LEU A 367 8.81 -23.50 -4.20
CA LEU A 367 7.75 -24.06 -3.35
C LEU A 367 6.66 -24.77 -4.17
N GLN A 368 6.33 -24.25 -5.36
CA GLN A 368 5.36 -24.89 -6.26
C GLN A 368 5.90 -26.16 -6.91
N LEU A 369 7.22 -26.26 -7.08
CA LEU A 369 7.89 -27.45 -7.58
C LEU A 369 8.07 -28.54 -6.52
N GLU A 370 7.89 -28.20 -5.24
CA GLU A 370 8.22 -29.07 -4.09
C GLU A 370 9.69 -29.57 -4.13
N ASP A 371 10.59 -28.78 -4.73
CA ASP A 371 12.02 -29.08 -4.78
C ASP A 371 12.71 -28.59 -3.50
N TRP A 372 12.61 -29.40 -2.45
CA TRP A 372 13.12 -29.07 -1.11
C TRP A 372 14.64 -28.95 -1.06
N ASP A 373 15.37 -29.72 -1.88
CA ASP A 373 16.84 -29.68 -1.92
C ASP A 373 17.33 -28.35 -2.49
N TRP A 374 16.69 -27.86 -3.56
CA TRP A 374 17.06 -26.58 -4.13
C TRP A 374 16.60 -25.40 -3.26
N LEU A 375 15.41 -25.50 -2.63
CA LEU A 375 14.95 -24.49 -1.68
C LEU A 375 15.91 -24.34 -0.49
N GLU A 376 16.41 -25.45 0.07
CA GLU A 376 17.40 -25.45 1.15
C GLU A 376 18.67 -24.68 0.74
N GLN A 377 19.23 -24.95 -0.44
CA GLN A 377 20.41 -24.26 -0.95
C GLN A 377 20.18 -22.75 -1.15
N VAL A 378 19.02 -22.37 -1.70
CA VAL A 378 18.67 -20.97 -1.94
C VAL A 378 18.48 -20.21 -0.63
N LEU A 379 17.79 -20.79 0.35
CA LEU A 379 17.62 -20.18 1.66
C LEU A 379 18.94 -20.06 2.42
N GLU A 380 19.81 -21.07 2.33
CA GLU A 380 21.14 -21.03 2.95
C GLU A 380 22.00 -19.89 2.35
N GLN A 381 21.98 -19.72 1.03
CA GLN A 381 22.81 -18.74 0.33
C GLN A 381 22.26 -17.31 0.42
N TYR A 382 20.94 -17.13 0.27
CA TYR A 382 20.33 -15.81 0.10
C TYR A 382 19.41 -15.40 1.25
N GLY A 383 19.05 -16.31 2.15
CA GLY A 383 18.07 -16.06 3.21
C GLY A 383 18.46 -14.91 4.13
N ASN A 384 19.74 -14.79 4.49
CA ASN A 384 20.20 -13.72 5.39
C ASN A 384 20.05 -12.34 4.73
N ASN A 385 20.34 -12.23 3.44
CA ASN A 385 20.13 -11.00 2.65
C ASN A 385 18.64 -10.63 2.58
N LEU A 386 17.76 -11.63 2.45
CA LEU A 386 16.30 -11.44 2.44
C LEU A 386 15.78 -10.91 3.79
N ILE A 387 16.27 -11.45 4.91
CA ILE A 387 15.94 -10.95 6.25
C ILE A 387 16.32 -9.47 6.37
N HIS A 388 17.54 -9.10 5.96
CA HIS A 388 18.06 -7.74 6.08
C HIS A 388 17.41 -6.72 5.15
N THR A 389 16.85 -7.18 4.03
CA THR A 389 16.05 -6.36 3.11
C THR A 389 14.59 -6.20 3.55
N GLY A 390 14.18 -6.88 4.62
CA GLY A 390 12.86 -6.72 5.25
C GLY A 390 11.93 -7.92 5.11
N PHE A 391 12.35 -9.01 4.47
CA PHE A 391 11.51 -10.18 4.20
C PHE A 391 11.58 -11.26 5.29
N HIS A 392 11.88 -10.88 6.53
CA HIS A 392 12.05 -11.81 7.65
C HIS A 392 10.79 -12.64 7.96
N GLU A 393 9.59 -12.07 7.78
CA GLU A 393 8.33 -12.83 7.90
C GLU A 393 8.18 -13.90 6.82
N LEU A 394 8.46 -13.55 5.56
CA LEU A 394 8.40 -14.49 4.45
C LEU A 394 9.45 -15.59 4.59
N VAL A 395 10.68 -15.24 4.96
CA VAL A 395 11.74 -16.23 5.21
C VAL A 395 11.34 -17.18 6.32
N HIS A 396 10.78 -16.68 7.43
CA HIS A 396 10.27 -17.54 8.50
C HIS A 396 9.17 -18.48 7.99
N LYS A 397 8.24 -17.98 7.17
CA LYS A 397 7.18 -18.80 6.56
C LYS A 397 7.74 -19.84 5.58
N TRP A 398 8.73 -19.49 4.77
CA TRP A 398 9.36 -20.41 3.82
C TRP A 398 10.10 -21.54 4.53
N LEU A 399 10.79 -21.25 5.63
CA LEU A 399 11.41 -22.26 6.49
C LEU A 399 10.40 -23.26 7.07
N GLN A 400 9.14 -22.86 7.30
CA GLN A 400 8.09 -23.76 7.78
C GLN A 400 7.57 -24.76 6.72
N TYR A 401 7.85 -24.53 5.43
CA TYR A 401 7.53 -25.51 4.39
C TYR A 401 8.57 -26.62 4.28
N LEU A 402 9.81 -26.39 4.76
CA LEU A 402 10.83 -27.42 4.82
C LEU A 402 10.50 -28.45 5.91
N PRO A 403 10.71 -29.75 5.67
CA PRO A 403 10.66 -30.77 6.71
C PRO A 403 11.58 -30.43 7.90
N GLU A 404 11.08 -30.62 9.12
CA GLU A 404 11.79 -30.23 10.35
C GLU A 404 13.16 -30.91 10.49
N GLU A 405 13.31 -32.15 9.99
CA GLU A 405 14.58 -32.87 10.02
C GLU A 405 15.67 -32.21 9.17
N ARG A 406 15.31 -31.49 8.11
CA ARG A 406 16.27 -30.79 7.25
C ARG A 406 16.78 -29.52 7.92
N THR A 407 15.85 -28.73 8.45
CA THR A 407 16.16 -27.48 9.16
C THR A 407 17.05 -27.75 10.37
N THR A 408 16.73 -28.75 11.19
CA THR A 408 17.52 -29.12 12.39
C THR A 408 18.87 -29.74 12.05
N ARG A 409 19.03 -30.36 10.87
CA ARG A 409 20.30 -30.91 10.41
C ARG A 409 21.23 -29.84 9.82
N ASN A 410 20.75 -28.67 9.40
CA ASN A 410 21.58 -27.64 8.78
C ASN A 410 21.77 -26.43 9.72
N PRO A 411 22.96 -26.26 10.36
CA PRO A 411 23.23 -25.16 11.30
C PRO A 411 22.99 -23.76 10.72
N ARG A 412 23.21 -23.57 9.41
CA ARG A 412 22.98 -22.27 8.76
C ARG A 412 21.49 -21.96 8.63
N LEU A 413 20.65 -22.96 8.35
CA LEU A 413 19.20 -22.79 8.35
C LEU A 413 18.65 -22.56 9.75
N MET A 414 19.20 -23.23 10.77
CA MET A 414 18.85 -22.93 12.18
C MET A 414 19.21 -21.49 12.54
N MET A 415 20.42 -21.03 12.19
CA MET A 415 20.82 -19.63 12.41
C MET A 415 19.92 -18.65 11.63
N LEU A 416 19.54 -18.99 10.40
CA LEU A 416 18.61 -18.20 9.60
C LEU A 416 17.23 -18.10 10.27
N GLN A 417 16.73 -19.20 10.84
CA GLN A 417 15.49 -19.22 11.61
C GLN A 417 15.59 -18.32 12.86
N ILE A 418 16.73 -18.36 13.56
CA ILE A 418 17.00 -17.50 14.71
C ILE A 418 16.99 -16.02 14.31
N TRP A 419 17.66 -15.65 13.21
CA TRP A 419 17.62 -14.28 12.69
C TRP A 419 16.22 -13.85 12.29
N ALA A 420 15.46 -14.72 11.62
CA ALA A 420 14.09 -14.41 11.21
C ALA A 420 13.21 -14.15 12.45
N LEU A 421 13.32 -14.97 13.49
CA LEU A 421 12.63 -14.78 14.76
C LEU A 421 13.10 -13.52 15.51
N PHE A 422 14.39 -13.21 15.46
CA PHE A 422 14.95 -12.00 16.07
C PHE A 422 14.35 -10.73 15.44
N PHE A 423 14.30 -10.63 14.11
CA PHE A 423 13.72 -9.48 13.42
C PHE A 423 12.18 -9.45 13.45
N LEU A 424 11.52 -10.62 13.53
CA LEU A 424 10.10 -10.73 13.88
C LEU A 424 9.81 -10.38 15.34
N ASN A 425 10.85 -10.17 16.14
CA ASN A 425 10.78 -9.91 17.56
C ASN A 425 10.02 -11.00 18.36
N ARG A 426 10.24 -12.26 18.00
CA ARG A 426 9.70 -13.45 18.68
C ARG A 426 10.78 -14.10 19.55
N LEU A 427 11.26 -13.34 20.54
CA LEU A 427 12.46 -13.68 21.31
C LEU A 427 12.31 -14.95 22.17
N ASN A 428 11.10 -15.26 22.64
CA ASN A 428 10.84 -16.44 23.49
C ASN A 428 11.25 -17.78 22.84
N ASN A 429 11.25 -17.84 21.51
CA ASN A 429 11.55 -19.06 20.77
C ASN A 429 13.04 -19.16 20.39
N ILE A 430 13.84 -18.11 20.65
CA ILE A 430 15.24 -18.04 20.20
C ILE A 430 16.16 -18.88 21.09
N GLU A 431 16.00 -18.80 22.42
CA GLU A 431 16.90 -19.50 23.35
C GLU A 431 16.95 -21.02 23.13
N PRO A 432 15.80 -21.75 23.02
CA PRO A 432 15.84 -23.18 22.77
C PRO A 432 16.50 -23.54 21.43
N LEU A 433 16.33 -22.69 20.41
CA LEU A 433 16.94 -22.88 19.09
C LEU A 433 18.45 -22.62 19.12
N LEU A 434 18.90 -21.62 19.90
CA LEU A 434 20.33 -21.36 20.11
C LEU A 434 21.02 -22.53 20.81
N GLU A 435 20.41 -23.08 21.86
CA GLU A 435 20.96 -24.25 22.57
C GLU A 435 21.08 -25.46 21.62
N GLN A 436 20.03 -25.75 20.85
CA GLN A 436 20.07 -26.83 19.85
C GLN A 436 21.14 -26.60 18.77
N LEU A 437 21.33 -25.36 18.33
CA LEU A 437 22.35 -25.00 17.35
C LEU A 437 23.77 -25.21 17.91
N GLU A 438 24.02 -24.74 19.12
CA GLU A 438 25.31 -24.91 19.80
C GLU A 438 25.62 -26.41 20.03
N ASP A 439 24.66 -27.20 20.52
CA ASP A 439 24.82 -28.64 20.68
C ASP A 439 25.14 -29.35 19.35
N ALA A 440 24.45 -28.95 18.27
CA ALA A 440 24.67 -29.51 16.93
C ALA A 440 26.06 -29.16 16.38
N LEU A 441 26.58 -27.96 16.69
CA LEU A 441 27.93 -27.54 16.32
C LEU A 441 28.98 -28.28 17.15
N ASP A 442 28.79 -28.43 18.45
CA ASP A 442 29.70 -29.14 19.35
C ASP A 442 29.87 -30.61 18.95
N ILE A 443 28.77 -31.31 18.62
CA ILE A 443 28.81 -32.69 18.11
C ILE A 443 29.64 -32.79 16.82
N ARG A 444 29.52 -31.82 15.90
CA ARG A 444 30.26 -31.82 14.63
C ARG A 444 31.75 -31.56 14.83
N VAL A 445 32.09 -30.62 15.69
CA VAL A 445 33.50 -30.33 16.05
C VAL A 445 34.13 -31.55 16.71
N ALA A 446 33.41 -32.23 17.61
CA ALA A 446 33.88 -33.45 18.27
C ALA A 446 34.11 -34.62 17.29
N ASN A 447 33.28 -34.72 16.24
CA ASN A 447 33.38 -35.78 15.23
C ASN A 447 34.48 -35.54 14.17
N SER A 448 35.22 -34.43 14.23
CA SER A 448 36.27 -34.07 13.25
C SER A 448 35.76 -34.05 11.79
N ASP A 449 34.50 -33.66 11.59
CA ASP A 449 33.95 -33.43 10.25
C ASP A 449 34.71 -32.27 9.56
N ASP A 450 34.88 -32.34 8.24
CA ASP A 450 35.55 -31.33 7.38
C ASP A 450 34.93 -29.89 7.46
N ASN A 451 33.92 -29.67 8.31
CA ASN A 451 33.13 -28.44 8.43
C ASN A 451 33.33 -27.67 9.76
N ALA A 452 34.46 -27.83 10.46
CA ALA A 452 34.80 -26.97 11.62
C ALA A 452 34.74 -25.46 11.28
N ASP A 453 34.94 -25.11 10.01
CA ASP A 453 34.79 -23.76 9.46
C ASP A 453 33.38 -23.17 9.63
N VAL A 454 32.32 -24.01 9.64
CA VAL A 454 30.94 -23.55 9.85
C VAL A 454 30.72 -23.06 11.28
N ALA A 455 31.28 -23.77 12.27
CA ALA A 455 31.20 -23.36 13.67
C ALA A 455 31.93 -22.02 13.89
N LEU A 456 33.11 -21.84 13.28
CA LEU A 456 33.85 -20.58 13.28
C LEU A 456 33.09 -19.46 12.58
N ALA A 457 32.44 -19.74 11.44
CA ALA A 457 31.67 -18.75 10.70
C ALA A 457 30.46 -18.24 11.49
N LEU A 458 29.75 -19.13 12.19
CA LEU A 458 28.54 -18.78 12.96
C LEU A 458 28.84 -18.26 14.36
N HIS A 459 30.05 -18.41 14.89
CA HIS A 459 30.42 -18.02 16.26
C HIS A 459 30.03 -16.57 16.59
N ASN A 460 30.37 -15.64 15.70
CA ASN A 460 30.08 -14.21 15.89
C ASN A 460 28.56 -13.91 15.83
N GLU A 461 27.81 -14.65 15.01
CA GLU A 461 26.36 -14.50 14.90
C GLU A 461 25.67 -15.00 16.18
N ILE A 462 26.08 -16.17 16.68
CA ILE A 462 25.59 -16.75 17.93
C ILE A 462 25.91 -15.82 19.11
N ALA A 463 27.16 -15.39 19.25
CA ALA A 463 27.58 -14.48 20.31
C ALA A 463 26.83 -13.15 20.27
N LEU A 464 26.54 -12.63 19.08
CA LEU A 464 25.76 -11.42 18.91
C LEU A 464 24.31 -11.62 19.37
N ILE A 465 23.62 -12.69 18.96
CA ILE A 465 22.25 -12.96 19.44
C ILE A 465 22.23 -13.22 20.96
N ARG A 466 23.21 -13.96 21.50
CA ARG A 466 23.37 -14.15 22.95
C ARG A 466 23.49 -12.82 23.68
N SER A 467 24.19 -11.83 23.11
CA SER A 467 24.25 -10.48 23.69
C SER A 467 22.88 -9.81 23.76
N TYR A 468 22.00 -9.98 22.75
CA TYR A 468 20.64 -9.46 22.78
C TYR A 468 19.74 -10.21 23.78
N MET A 469 19.89 -11.53 23.89
CA MET A 469 19.18 -12.32 24.91
C MET A 469 19.59 -11.91 26.33
N ALA A 470 20.88 -11.64 26.56
CA ALA A 470 21.36 -11.13 27.83
C ALA A 470 20.72 -9.77 28.20
N ARG A 471 20.49 -8.87 27.21
CA ARG A 471 19.77 -7.60 27.45
C ARG A 471 18.34 -7.82 27.92
N THR A 472 17.59 -8.72 27.30
CA THR A 472 16.20 -9.01 27.70
C THR A 472 16.09 -9.54 29.13
N ARG A 473 17.09 -10.32 29.58
CA ARG A 473 17.21 -10.81 30.96
C ARG A 473 17.78 -9.79 31.94
N SER A 474 18.01 -8.56 31.50
CA SER A 474 18.67 -7.51 32.28
C SER A 474 20.10 -7.87 32.74
N ASP A 475 20.77 -8.85 32.11
CA ASP A 475 22.21 -9.13 32.30
C ASP A 475 23.05 -8.27 31.37
N HIS A 476 23.10 -6.98 31.71
CA HIS A 476 23.76 -5.97 30.91
C HIS A 476 25.28 -6.12 30.89
N SER A 477 25.88 -6.70 31.95
CA SER A 477 27.31 -6.97 32.00
C SER A 477 27.73 -7.97 30.92
N SER A 478 27.01 -9.10 30.84
CA SER A 478 27.28 -10.12 29.82
C SER A 478 26.95 -9.59 28.42
N ALA A 479 25.84 -8.84 28.28
CA ALA A 479 25.48 -8.22 27.00
C ALA A 479 26.59 -7.30 26.46
N GLN A 480 27.11 -6.40 27.30
CA GLN A 480 28.17 -5.47 26.92
C GLN A 480 29.47 -6.22 26.60
N HIS A 481 29.86 -7.20 27.43
CA HIS A 481 31.06 -7.99 27.20
C HIS A 481 31.01 -8.75 25.86
N LEU A 482 29.90 -9.45 25.60
CA LEU A 482 29.70 -10.20 24.35
C LEU A 482 29.70 -9.27 23.13
N THR A 483 29.01 -8.13 23.20
CA THR A 483 28.95 -7.19 22.07
C THR A 483 30.32 -6.59 21.75
N GLN A 484 31.10 -6.24 22.78
CA GLN A 484 32.47 -5.75 22.61
C GLN A 484 33.43 -6.82 22.10
N GLN A 485 33.24 -8.08 22.52
CA GLN A 485 34.01 -9.20 21.99
C GLN A 485 33.73 -9.40 20.51
N VAL A 486 32.45 -9.49 20.12
CA VAL A 486 32.05 -9.60 18.70
C VAL A 486 32.62 -8.45 17.88
N LEU A 487 32.59 -7.21 18.37
CA LEU A 487 33.17 -6.07 17.64
C LEU A 487 34.67 -6.26 17.37
N LYS A 488 35.45 -6.70 18.38
CA LYS A 488 36.89 -6.97 18.22
C LYS A 488 37.15 -8.07 17.20
N ASP A 489 36.33 -9.12 17.22
CA ASP A 489 36.49 -10.27 16.33
C ASP A 489 36.12 -9.93 14.88
N ILE A 490 35.09 -9.10 14.67
CA ILE A 490 34.67 -8.69 13.33
C ILE A 490 35.44 -7.50 12.76
N ASP A 491 36.21 -6.76 13.57
CA ASP A 491 36.94 -5.59 13.07
C ASP A 491 38.06 -5.94 12.08
N HIS A 492 38.57 -7.17 12.17
CA HIS A 492 39.61 -7.70 11.30
C HIS A 492 39.06 -8.61 10.19
N THR A 493 37.75 -8.69 10.03
CA THR A 493 37.09 -9.55 9.03
C THR A 493 36.06 -8.77 8.19
N ASN A 494 35.69 -9.31 7.02
CA ASN A 494 34.65 -8.74 6.15
C ASN A 494 33.24 -9.22 6.52
N ILE A 495 33.03 -9.66 7.76
CA ILE A 495 31.72 -10.19 8.21
C ILE A 495 30.73 -9.01 8.31
N PRO A 496 29.58 -9.06 7.61
CA PRO A 496 28.63 -7.95 7.56
C PRO A 496 27.75 -7.94 8.82
N LEU A 497 28.33 -7.84 10.01
CA LEU A 497 27.61 -7.77 11.29
C LEU A 497 27.82 -6.44 12.02
N LYS A 498 28.65 -5.53 11.48
CA LYS A 498 29.05 -4.32 12.18
C LYS A 498 27.86 -3.42 12.51
N SER A 499 26.91 -3.29 11.59
CA SER A 499 25.71 -2.48 11.83
C SER A 499 24.90 -2.93 13.04
N VAL A 500 24.64 -4.24 13.16
CA VAL A 500 23.85 -4.82 14.26
C VAL A 500 24.64 -4.81 15.58
N THR A 501 25.96 -4.99 15.52
CA THR A 501 26.85 -4.90 16.69
C THR A 501 26.89 -3.46 17.23
N TYR A 502 27.12 -2.47 16.37
CA TYR A 502 27.11 -1.05 16.77
C TYR A 502 25.74 -0.59 17.28
N TYR A 503 24.64 -1.11 16.71
CA TYR A 503 23.31 -0.86 17.26
C TYR A 503 23.16 -1.38 18.70
N GLY A 504 23.68 -2.58 18.99
CA GLY A 504 23.73 -3.13 20.35
C GLY A 504 24.55 -2.28 21.32
N ILE A 505 25.71 -1.78 20.89
CA ILE A 505 26.53 -0.84 21.69
C ILE A 505 25.76 0.46 21.94
N GLY A 506 25.06 0.98 20.93
CA GLY A 506 24.20 2.16 21.05
C GLY A 506 23.11 1.97 22.11
N LEU A 507 22.46 0.81 22.14
CA LEU A 507 21.48 0.45 23.18
C LEU A 507 22.11 0.40 24.57
N ASP A 508 23.30 -0.20 24.73
CA ASP A 508 23.98 -0.29 26.02
C ASP A 508 24.39 1.09 26.55
N CYS A 509 24.95 1.94 25.68
CA CYS A 509 25.32 3.31 26.03
C CYS A 509 24.09 4.14 26.39
N TYR A 510 23.00 4.03 25.62
CA TYR A 510 21.74 4.70 25.92
C TYR A 510 21.15 4.25 27.26
N ALA A 511 21.12 2.95 27.55
CA ALA A 511 20.64 2.42 28.82
C ALA A 511 21.45 2.93 30.03
N ASN A 512 22.73 3.27 29.83
CA ASN A 512 23.59 3.87 30.85
C ASN A 512 23.49 5.40 30.94
N GLY A 513 22.80 6.06 30.00
CA GLY A 513 22.75 7.52 29.90
C GLY A 513 23.97 8.18 29.26
N ASP A 514 24.90 7.41 28.69
CA ASP A 514 26.03 7.96 27.94
C ASP A 514 25.58 8.27 26.51
N LEU A 515 24.85 9.38 26.36
CA LEU A 515 24.28 9.78 25.07
C LEU A 515 25.35 10.13 24.04
N ALA A 516 26.54 10.54 24.47
CA ALA A 516 27.64 10.87 23.56
C ALA A 516 28.18 9.61 22.88
N SER A 517 28.51 8.58 23.67
CA SER A 517 28.95 7.29 23.12
C SER A 517 27.82 6.59 22.35
N ALA A 518 26.57 6.69 22.83
CA ALA A 518 25.41 6.14 22.12
C ALA A 518 25.23 6.77 20.74
N THR A 519 25.38 8.10 20.64
CA THR A 519 25.31 8.83 19.36
C THR A 519 26.37 8.33 18.38
N HIS A 520 27.62 8.26 18.83
CA HIS A 520 28.72 7.80 17.97
C HIS A 520 28.53 6.34 17.49
N ALA A 521 28.10 5.45 18.39
CA ALA A 521 27.82 4.06 18.05
C ALA A 521 26.67 3.95 17.03
N LEU A 522 25.59 4.71 17.19
CA LEU A 522 24.44 4.66 16.28
C LEU A 522 24.74 5.29 14.91
N GLU A 523 25.57 6.33 14.86
CA GLU A 523 26.09 6.87 13.59
C GLU A 523 26.90 5.81 12.84
N SER A 524 27.77 5.09 13.55
CA SER A 524 28.54 3.97 13.01
C SER A 524 27.62 2.84 12.54
N ALA A 525 26.56 2.54 13.30
CA ALA A 525 25.55 1.53 12.92
C ALA A 525 24.82 1.90 11.62
N VAL A 526 24.44 3.17 11.44
CA VAL A 526 23.81 3.67 10.21
C VAL A 526 24.79 3.61 9.03
N GLU A 527 26.04 4.04 9.21
CA GLU A 527 27.05 4.01 8.15
C GLU A 527 27.34 2.58 7.68
N HIS A 528 27.59 1.67 8.61
CA HIS A 528 27.78 0.26 8.30
C HIS A 528 26.52 -0.39 7.74
N GLY A 529 25.33 -0.05 8.26
CA GLY A 529 24.06 -0.57 7.76
C GLY A 529 23.80 -0.19 6.30
N ARG A 530 24.21 1.03 5.90
CA ARG A 530 24.15 1.47 4.50
C ARG A 530 25.11 0.68 3.60
N ARG A 531 26.35 0.44 4.05
CA ARG A 531 27.36 -0.35 3.32
C ARG A 531 26.96 -1.81 3.17
N GLU A 532 26.42 -2.39 4.24
CA GLU A 532 25.96 -3.78 4.32
C GLU A 532 24.56 -3.99 3.70
N LYS A 533 23.91 -2.91 3.21
CA LYS A 533 22.53 -2.92 2.68
C LYS A 533 21.48 -3.49 3.65
N LYS A 534 21.64 -3.25 4.96
CA LYS A 534 20.69 -3.69 6.00
C LYS A 534 19.65 -2.62 6.30
N HIS A 535 18.53 -2.65 5.59
CA HIS A 535 17.51 -1.60 5.67
C HIS A 535 16.87 -1.51 7.07
N ALA A 536 16.46 -2.65 7.64
CA ALA A 536 15.80 -2.67 8.95
C ALA A 536 16.71 -2.12 10.07
N THR A 537 17.96 -2.57 10.13
CA THR A 537 18.93 -2.11 11.13
C THR A 537 19.28 -0.63 10.96
N THR A 538 19.49 -0.18 9.72
CA THR A 538 19.76 1.24 9.43
C THR A 538 18.60 2.13 9.89
N LEU A 539 17.36 1.70 9.62
CA LEU A 539 16.16 2.43 10.00
C LEU A 539 15.98 2.50 11.52
N SER A 540 16.18 1.39 12.23
CA SER A 540 16.10 1.35 13.70
C SER A 540 17.22 2.14 14.37
N SER A 541 18.45 2.08 13.83
CA SER A 541 19.61 2.81 14.37
C SER A 541 19.45 4.31 14.19
N GLY A 542 19.03 4.76 13.00
CA GLY A 542 18.72 6.16 12.73
C GLY A 542 17.54 6.67 13.56
N GLY A 543 16.53 5.82 13.80
CA GLY A 543 15.40 6.14 14.67
C GLY A 543 15.81 6.35 16.13
N LEU A 544 16.58 5.44 16.72
CA LEU A 544 17.06 5.59 18.10
C LEU A 544 18.01 6.79 18.22
N LEU A 545 18.84 7.04 17.21
CA LEU A 545 19.68 8.23 17.15
C LEU A 545 18.82 9.51 17.16
N ALA A 546 17.77 9.59 16.34
CA ALA A 546 16.85 10.73 16.35
C ALA A 546 16.15 10.91 17.71
N TRP A 547 15.79 9.80 18.39
CA TRP A 547 15.24 9.83 19.75
C TRP A 547 16.24 10.41 20.76
N ILE A 548 17.51 10.02 20.69
CA ILE A 548 18.58 10.57 21.56
C ILE A 548 18.82 12.05 21.26
N LEU A 549 18.91 12.43 19.98
CA LEU A 549 19.10 13.81 19.56
C LEU A 549 17.95 14.72 20.04
N PHE A 550 16.72 14.20 20.07
CA PHE A 550 15.57 14.90 20.67
C PHE A 550 15.81 15.24 22.15
N TYR A 551 16.27 14.30 22.98
CA TYR A 551 16.61 14.58 24.38
C TYR A 551 17.83 15.50 24.54
N GLN A 552 18.77 15.43 23.59
CA GLN A 552 19.88 16.37 23.48
C GLN A 552 19.46 17.76 23.01
N GLY A 553 18.20 17.96 22.64
CA GLY A 553 17.71 19.22 22.09
C GLY A 553 18.35 19.57 20.77
N GLU A 554 18.71 18.59 19.92
CA GLU A 554 19.19 18.78 18.55
C GLU A 554 18.09 18.29 17.56
N MET A 555 16.90 18.90 17.61
CA MET A 555 15.70 18.44 16.89
C MET A 555 15.84 18.57 15.38
N ASP A 556 16.49 19.62 14.87
CA ASP A 556 16.72 19.77 13.43
C ASP A 556 17.65 18.67 12.90
N ARG A 557 18.72 18.36 13.63
CA ARG A 557 19.61 17.23 13.28
C ARG A 557 18.89 15.88 13.38
N ALA A 558 17.98 15.72 14.35
CA ALA A 558 17.15 14.52 14.47
C ALA A 558 16.23 14.33 13.24
N LEU A 559 15.61 15.41 12.75
CA LEU A 559 14.80 15.41 11.53
C LEU A 559 15.64 15.09 10.29
N ASP A 560 16.85 15.65 10.18
CA ASP A 560 17.78 15.37 9.08
C ASP A 560 18.19 13.89 9.04
N VAL A 561 18.56 13.32 10.18
CA VAL A 561 18.88 11.89 10.31
C VAL A 561 17.69 11.03 9.92
N GLY A 562 16.49 11.35 10.46
CA GLY A 562 15.26 10.64 10.16
C GLY A 562 14.94 10.64 8.66
N THR A 563 15.00 11.81 8.03
CA THR A 563 14.72 12.01 6.61
C THR A 563 15.76 11.32 5.73
N SER A 564 17.05 11.54 5.98
CA SER A 564 18.15 10.93 5.21
C SER A 564 18.13 9.41 5.24
N VAL A 565 17.86 8.81 6.40
CA VAL A 565 17.73 7.35 6.53
C VAL A 565 16.50 6.84 5.80
N ARG A 566 15.36 7.54 5.90
CA ARG A 566 14.13 7.17 5.22
C ARG A 566 14.27 7.24 3.69
N GLU A 567 14.87 8.31 3.17
CA GLU A 567 15.14 8.47 1.74
C GLU A 567 16.06 7.37 1.22
N TRP A 568 17.13 7.04 1.96
CA TRP A 568 18.02 5.96 1.59
C TRP A 568 17.32 4.59 1.56
N VAL A 569 16.45 4.29 2.53
CA VAL A 569 15.66 3.04 2.51
C VAL A 569 14.71 3.03 1.32
N ASN A 570 13.99 4.13 1.08
CA ASN A 570 13.03 4.25 -0.02
C ASN A 570 13.72 4.14 -1.40
N SER A 571 14.93 4.66 -1.57
CA SER A 571 15.67 4.58 -2.84
C SER A 571 16.11 3.15 -3.19
N HIS A 572 16.13 2.24 -2.21
CA HIS A 572 16.47 0.84 -2.39
C HIS A 572 15.24 -0.09 -2.27
N HIS A 573 14.04 0.49 -2.07
CA HIS A 573 12.78 -0.26 -2.05
C HIS A 573 12.09 -0.07 -3.41
N THR A 574 12.35 -1.01 -4.32
CA THR A 574 11.98 -0.91 -5.75
C THR A 574 10.53 -1.27 -6.06
N ASP A 575 9.82 -1.95 -5.15
CA ASP A 575 8.45 -2.43 -5.39
C ASP A 575 7.40 -1.64 -4.57
N PRO A 576 6.58 -0.80 -5.21
CA PRO A 576 5.51 -0.05 -4.56
C PRO A 576 4.39 -0.92 -3.97
N GLN A 577 4.28 -2.19 -4.38
CA GLN A 577 3.25 -3.12 -3.88
C GLN A 577 3.65 -3.72 -2.52
N GLN A 578 4.90 -3.56 -2.09
CA GLN A 578 5.39 -4.13 -0.85
C GLN A 578 5.12 -3.20 0.36
N PRO A 579 4.82 -3.78 1.54
CA PRO A 579 4.61 -2.99 2.75
C PRO A 579 5.90 -2.27 3.14
N ARG A 580 5.82 -0.95 3.30
CA ARG A 580 6.95 -0.11 3.72
C ARG A 580 7.43 -0.52 5.11
N LEU A 581 8.75 -0.63 5.28
CA LEU A 581 9.36 -0.83 6.60
C LEU A 581 9.02 0.32 7.55
N VAL A 582 8.34 0.02 8.64
CA VAL A 582 8.00 0.98 9.70
C VAL A 582 8.95 0.76 10.88
N SER A 583 9.55 1.85 11.39
CA SER A 583 10.37 1.81 12.61
C SER A 583 9.65 2.52 13.74
N CYS A 584 9.52 1.84 14.88
CA CYS A 584 8.96 2.40 16.11
C CYS A 584 9.76 3.63 16.55
N TRP A 585 11.08 3.49 16.72
CA TRP A 585 11.93 4.59 17.18
C TRP A 585 11.85 5.83 16.29
N GLN A 586 11.96 5.64 14.98
CA GLN A 586 11.95 6.77 14.05
C GLN A 586 10.62 7.52 14.13
N ASN A 587 9.50 6.82 13.98
CA ASN A 587 8.19 7.47 13.99
C ASN A 587 7.90 8.09 15.36
N SER A 588 8.22 7.41 16.46
CA SER A 588 8.03 7.95 17.81
C SER A 588 8.85 9.22 18.04
N ALA A 589 10.11 9.27 17.56
CA ALA A 589 10.92 10.48 17.62
C ALA A 589 10.32 11.62 16.78
N MET A 590 9.85 11.32 15.56
CA MET A 590 9.21 12.34 14.69
C MET A 590 7.93 12.88 15.33
N VAL A 591 7.10 12.03 15.94
CA VAL A 591 5.90 12.45 16.67
C VAL A 591 6.28 13.42 17.79
N GLN A 592 7.28 13.08 18.62
CA GLN A 592 7.71 13.94 19.73
C GLN A 592 8.26 15.29 19.23
N ILE A 593 9.08 15.29 18.17
CA ILE A 593 9.63 16.52 17.60
C ILE A 593 8.53 17.42 17.02
N HIS A 594 7.64 16.87 16.19
CA HIS A 594 6.55 17.65 15.59
C HIS A 594 5.56 18.14 16.65
N ARG A 595 5.29 17.32 17.68
CA ARG A 595 4.51 17.72 18.85
C ARG A 595 5.17 18.93 19.54
N GLU A 596 6.46 18.87 19.86
CA GLU A 596 7.15 19.97 20.54
C GLU A 596 7.19 21.27 19.70
N LYS A 597 7.27 21.14 18.37
CA LYS A 597 7.14 22.25 17.42
C LYS A 597 5.70 22.70 17.16
N ASN A 598 4.72 22.13 17.87
CA ASN A 598 3.28 22.41 17.76
C ASN A 598 2.63 22.05 16.40
N ASP A 599 3.24 21.16 15.62
CA ASP A 599 2.64 20.61 14.39
C ASP A 599 2.00 19.23 14.66
N LEU A 600 0.81 19.26 15.26
CA LEU A 600 0.10 18.03 15.65
C LEU A 600 -0.41 17.23 14.44
N THR A 601 -0.53 17.85 13.26
CA THR A 601 -1.00 17.17 12.04
C THR A 601 0.12 16.33 11.42
N LEU A 602 1.35 16.87 11.37
CA LEU A 602 2.52 16.08 10.99
C LEU A 602 2.81 14.99 12.03
N ALA A 603 2.60 15.28 13.33
CA ALA A 603 2.70 14.26 14.36
C ALA A 603 1.77 13.05 14.11
N ASP A 604 0.49 13.28 13.75
CA ASP A 604 -0.42 12.16 13.38
C ASP A 604 0.07 11.35 12.18
N THR A 605 0.67 12.03 11.19
CA THR A 605 1.18 11.37 9.99
C THR A 605 2.25 10.32 10.34
N HIS A 606 3.05 10.59 11.37
CA HIS A 606 4.03 9.64 11.91
C HIS A 606 3.45 8.66 12.94
N MET A 607 2.38 9.02 13.63
CA MET A 607 1.71 8.12 14.59
C MET A 607 0.89 7.02 13.89
N ASN A 608 0.19 7.36 12.80
CA ASN A 608 -0.75 6.46 12.12
C ASN A 608 -0.12 5.12 11.68
N PRO A 609 1.10 5.06 11.13
CA PRO A 609 1.76 3.81 10.79
C PRO A 609 2.06 2.90 12.00
N LEU A 610 2.13 3.44 13.22
CA LEU A 610 2.44 2.68 14.44
C LEU A 610 1.22 1.96 15.00
N LEU A 611 0.01 2.47 14.75
CA LEU A 611 -1.23 1.94 15.37
C LEU A 611 -1.51 0.47 15.01
N PRO A 612 -1.39 0.01 13.74
CA PRO A 612 -1.62 -1.39 13.41
C PRO A 612 -0.70 -2.38 14.14
N HIS A 613 0.49 -1.93 14.55
CA HIS A 613 1.45 -2.79 15.26
C HIS A 613 1.01 -3.15 16.69
N LEU A 614 0.15 -2.31 17.31
CA LEU A 614 -0.43 -2.60 18.62
C LEU A 614 -1.40 -3.79 18.54
N ASP A 615 -2.15 -3.90 17.44
CA ASP A 615 -3.12 -4.96 17.22
C ASP A 615 -2.46 -6.28 16.78
N SER A 616 -1.34 -6.20 16.05
CA SER A 616 -0.64 -7.37 15.49
C SER A 616 0.36 -8.04 16.44
N GLY A 617 0.51 -7.53 17.67
CA GLY A 617 1.40 -8.09 18.69
C GLY A 617 2.86 -7.61 18.59
N SER A 618 3.09 -6.30 18.76
CA SER A 618 4.43 -5.69 18.83
C SER A 618 5.30 -6.21 19.97
N GLU A 619 6.62 -6.00 19.87
CA GLU A 619 7.57 -6.15 20.98
C GLU A 619 7.08 -5.40 22.22
N PRO A 620 7.16 -5.97 23.43
CA PRO A 620 6.64 -5.32 24.64
C PRO A 620 7.23 -3.92 24.89
N GLY A 621 8.53 -3.72 24.72
CA GLY A 621 9.19 -2.40 24.83
C GLY A 621 8.73 -1.41 23.75
N GLN A 622 8.64 -1.82 22.48
CA GLN A 622 8.10 -0.99 21.41
C GLN A 622 6.64 -0.62 21.67
N HIS A 623 5.84 -1.56 22.17
CA HIS A 623 4.45 -1.30 22.57
C HIS A 623 4.38 -0.17 23.59
N VAL A 624 5.21 -0.25 24.64
CA VAL A 624 5.30 0.79 25.68
C VAL A 624 5.71 2.14 25.07
N VAL A 625 6.70 2.17 24.18
CA VAL A 625 7.14 3.42 23.51
C VAL A 625 6.06 4.01 22.60
N ILE A 626 5.33 3.18 21.85
CA ILE A 626 4.23 3.62 20.98
C ILE A 626 3.12 4.23 21.84
N GLN A 627 2.68 3.54 22.89
CA GLN A 627 1.61 4.03 23.76
C GLN A 627 2.04 5.26 24.56
N TYR A 628 3.28 5.33 25.04
CA TYR A 628 3.85 6.53 25.67
C TYR A 628 3.82 7.73 24.71
N THR A 629 4.21 7.52 23.46
CA THR A 629 4.21 8.57 22.44
C THR A 629 2.78 9.02 22.09
N ARG A 630 1.85 8.06 21.98
CA ARG A 630 0.43 8.32 21.76
C ARG A 630 -0.20 9.11 22.91
N ALA A 631 0.15 8.77 24.15
CA ALA A 631 -0.28 9.47 25.36
C ALA A 631 0.20 10.93 25.38
N HIS A 632 1.46 11.18 25.02
CA HIS A 632 1.98 12.55 24.88
C HIS A 632 1.23 13.36 23.82
N LEU A 633 0.91 12.75 22.68
CA LEU A 633 0.14 13.42 21.62
C LEU A 633 -1.30 13.71 22.06
N ALA A 634 -1.95 12.78 22.75
CA ALA A 634 -3.28 12.97 23.34
C ALA A 634 -3.26 14.06 24.42
N PHE A 635 -2.21 14.09 25.26
CA PHE A 635 -2.01 15.13 26.26
C PHE A 635 -1.95 16.54 25.62
N SER A 636 -1.18 16.72 24.54
CA SER A 636 -1.11 18.01 23.82
C SER A 636 -2.43 18.46 23.20
N ARG A 637 -3.40 17.54 23.05
CA ARG A 637 -4.76 17.81 22.55
C ARG A 637 -5.77 18.10 23.66
N GLY A 638 -5.37 18.03 24.93
CA GLY A 638 -6.29 18.09 26.06
C GLY A 638 -7.11 16.81 26.25
N GLN A 639 -6.75 15.71 25.56
CA GLN A 639 -7.40 14.41 25.68
C GLN A 639 -6.77 13.60 26.83
N TYR A 640 -6.86 14.14 28.05
CA TYR A 640 -6.14 13.58 29.21
C TYR A 640 -6.62 12.18 29.59
N GLN A 641 -7.92 11.89 29.44
CA GLN A 641 -8.47 10.57 29.72
C GLN A 641 -7.92 9.52 28.75
N ASP A 642 -7.93 9.81 27.45
CA ASP A 642 -7.35 8.94 26.41
C ASP A 642 -5.85 8.72 26.67
N ALA A 643 -5.12 9.78 27.07
CA ALA A 643 -3.71 9.66 27.41
C ALA A 643 -3.47 8.69 28.58
N MET A 644 -4.31 8.74 29.62
CA MET A 644 -4.25 7.81 30.75
C MET A 644 -4.55 6.37 30.33
N GLU A 645 -5.58 6.15 29.50
CA GLU A 645 -5.90 4.80 28.99
C GLU A 645 -4.72 4.19 28.20
N TYR A 646 -4.02 4.99 27.40
CA TYR A 646 -2.84 4.52 26.67
C TYR A 646 -1.68 4.19 27.61
N LEU A 647 -1.46 4.98 28.66
CA LEU A 647 -0.44 4.70 29.66
C LEU A 647 -0.76 3.44 30.48
N GLU A 648 -2.02 3.25 30.89
CA GLU A 648 -2.46 2.03 31.59
C GLU A 648 -2.21 0.77 30.75
N ASP A 649 -2.47 0.85 29.44
CA ASP A 649 -2.16 -0.24 28.52
C ASP A 649 -0.64 -0.50 28.40
N ALA A 650 0.17 0.56 28.36
CA ALA A 650 1.62 0.46 28.39
C ALA A 650 2.13 -0.22 29.67
N GLU A 651 1.62 0.20 30.83
CA GLU A 651 1.97 -0.38 32.14
C GLU A 651 1.60 -1.86 32.21
N ARG A 652 0.40 -2.21 31.77
CA ARG A 652 -0.05 -3.61 31.74
C ARG A 652 0.91 -4.49 30.94
N VAL A 653 1.40 -4.01 29.79
CA VAL A 653 2.37 -4.75 28.98
C VAL A 653 3.74 -4.80 29.65
N GLN A 654 4.19 -3.69 30.23
CA GLN A 654 5.46 -3.60 30.94
C GLN A 654 5.53 -4.59 32.12
N ASP A 655 4.46 -4.68 32.90
CA ASP A 655 4.39 -5.55 34.08
C ASP A 655 4.24 -7.03 33.69
N GLN A 656 3.45 -7.34 32.66
CA GLN A 656 3.22 -8.74 32.24
C GLN A 656 4.38 -9.37 31.48
N LYS A 657 5.21 -8.56 30.79
CA LYS A 657 6.24 -9.04 29.87
C LYS A 657 7.62 -8.43 30.13
N ARG A 658 7.91 -8.09 31.40
CA ARG A 658 9.15 -7.44 31.81
C ARG A 658 10.42 -8.11 31.27
N ASP A 659 10.49 -9.44 31.33
CA ASP A 659 11.67 -10.23 30.93
C ASP A 659 11.86 -10.31 29.41
N ALA A 660 10.94 -9.77 28.62
CA ALA A 660 11.00 -9.73 27.16
C ALA A 660 11.35 -8.34 26.61
N ILE A 661 11.50 -7.34 27.46
CA ILE A 661 11.79 -5.95 27.08
C ILE A 661 13.30 -5.77 26.87
N LEU A 662 13.69 -5.26 25.69
CA LEU A 662 15.11 -5.13 25.32
C LEU A 662 15.83 -3.94 25.95
N PHE A 663 15.12 -2.88 26.34
CA PHE A 663 15.67 -1.63 26.84
C PHE A 663 14.80 -1.04 27.95
N GLU A 664 15.38 -0.23 28.85
CA GLU A 664 14.59 0.43 29.90
C GLU A 664 13.52 1.36 29.31
N PRO A 665 12.21 1.09 29.50
CA PRO A 665 11.14 1.93 28.94
C PRO A 665 11.13 3.35 29.52
N PRO A 666 10.46 4.31 28.86
CA PRO A 666 10.29 5.66 29.40
C PRO A 666 9.51 5.67 30.72
N CYS A 667 9.74 6.68 31.57
CA CYS A 667 8.97 6.89 32.80
C CYS A 667 7.52 7.27 32.47
N LEU A 668 6.58 6.35 32.72
CA LEU A 668 5.15 6.51 32.45
C LEU A 668 4.47 7.32 33.56
N GLU A 669 4.92 7.11 34.80
CA GLU A 669 4.39 7.67 36.04
C GLU A 669 4.37 9.20 36.01
N ALA A 670 5.41 9.82 35.44
CA ALA A 670 5.49 11.27 35.32
C ALA A 670 4.40 11.85 34.40
N LEU A 671 4.00 11.14 33.34
CA LEU A 671 2.92 11.60 32.46
C LEU A 671 1.54 11.32 33.07
N HIS A 672 1.37 10.23 33.83
CA HIS A 672 0.17 10.00 34.64
C HIS A 672 -0.07 11.17 35.60
N VAL A 673 0.95 11.58 36.35
CA VAL A 673 0.85 12.76 37.24
C VAL A 673 0.43 14.01 36.47
N ARG A 674 1.02 14.28 35.30
CA ARG A 674 0.62 15.44 34.49
C ARG A 674 -0.86 15.36 34.06
N CYS A 675 -1.35 14.20 33.64
CA CYS A 675 -2.75 14.02 33.24
C CYS A 675 -3.71 14.30 34.40
N HIS A 676 -3.45 13.71 35.58
CA HIS A 676 -4.26 13.93 36.78
C HIS A 676 -4.26 15.40 37.23
N LEU A 677 -3.08 16.05 37.24
CA LEU A 677 -2.96 17.46 37.60
C LEU A 677 -3.71 18.38 36.61
N ALA A 678 -3.67 18.07 35.31
CA ALA A 678 -4.41 18.82 34.29
C ALA A 678 -5.93 18.67 34.43
N LEU A 679 -6.42 17.52 34.88
CA LEU A 679 -7.82 17.28 35.23
C LEU A 679 -8.24 17.88 36.58
N GLY A 680 -7.29 18.41 37.37
CA GLY A 680 -7.53 18.89 38.74
C GLY A 680 -7.68 17.76 39.77
N ASP A 681 -7.43 16.50 39.39
CA ASP A 681 -7.52 15.32 40.26
C ASP A 681 -6.23 15.13 41.07
N ARG A 682 -6.10 15.90 42.16
CA ARG A 682 -4.95 15.79 43.06
C ARG A 682 -4.86 14.44 43.76
N THR A 683 -6.01 13.83 44.06
CA THR A 683 -6.07 12.54 44.73
C THR A 683 -5.50 11.43 43.85
N GLY A 684 -5.87 11.38 42.57
CA GLY A 684 -5.29 10.45 41.60
C GLY A 684 -3.83 10.76 41.31
N ALA A 685 -3.41 12.02 41.25
CA ALA A 685 -1.98 12.34 41.13
C ALA A 685 -1.16 11.76 42.31
N GLN A 686 -1.69 11.81 43.53
CA GLN A 686 -0.99 11.33 44.73
C GLN A 686 -0.75 9.81 44.75
N THR A 687 -1.57 9.01 44.06
CA THR A 687 -1.35 7.56 44.01
C THR A 687 -0.05 7.18 43.32
N TRP A 688 0.53 8.09 42.54
CA TRP A 688 1.78 7.88 41.80
C TRP A 688 3.04 8.30 42.56
N ARG A 689 2.89 8.96 43.71
CA ARG A 689 4.03 9.51 44.48
C ARG A 689 5.03 8.43 44.89
N GLU A 690 4.54 7.33 45.48
CA GLU A 690 5.38 6.23 45.95
C GLU A 690 6.16 5.61 44.79
N ARG A 691 5.49 5.33 43.66
CA ARG A 691 6.17 4.84 42.44
C ARG A 691 7.24 5.82 41.96
N LEU A 692 7.00 7.13 41.92
CA LEU A 692 8.00 8.12 41.52
C LEU A 692 9.21 8.22 42.47
N GLU A 693 9.01 7.96 43.76
CA GLU A 693 10.08 8.00 44.77
C GLU A 693 10.91 6.71 44.80
N GLU A 694 10.26 5.55 44.63
CA GLU A 694 10.87 4.23 44.78
C GLU A 694 11.44 3.64 43.48
N HIS A 695 10.91 4.01 42.30
CA HIS A 695 11.35 3.43 41.04
C HIS A 695 12.78 3.85 40.71
N ASN A 696 13.70 2.88 40.68
CA ASN A 696 15.11 3.14 40.43
C ASN A 696 15.47 2.97 38.95
N TYR A 697 15.42 4.07 38.20
CA TYR A 697 15.84 4.08 36.80
C TYR A 697 17.35 4.12 36.63
N ARG A 698 17.87 3.22 35.81
CA ARG A 698 19.27 3.21 35.39
C ARG A 698 19.55 4.38 34.45
N ASN A 699 18.68 4.60 33.46
CA ASN A 699 18.85 5.70 32.51
C ASN A 699 18.58 7.03 33.24
N PRO A 700 19.54 7.96 33.28
CA PRO A 700 19.37 9.28 33.88
C PRO A 700 18.18 10.05 33.30
N ILE A 701 17.87 9.89 32.01
CA ILE A 701 16.72 10.55 31.36
C ILE A 701 15.41 10.17 32.07
N ASN A 702 15.19 8.86 32.29
CA ASN A 702 13.98 8.39 32.96
C ASN A 702 13.92 8.86 34.42
N ARG A 703 15.07 8.84 35.11
CA ARG A 703 15.20 9.32 36.50
C ARG A 703 14.91 10.82 36.62
N GLU A 704 15.42 11.62 35.69
CA GLU A 704 15.17 13.05 35.60
C GLU A 704 13.68 13.32 35.40
N GLN A 705 13.03 12.62 34.44
CA GLN A 705 11.61 12.79 34.18
C GLN A 705 10.76 12.43 35.40
N ALA A 706 11.09 11.34 36.12
CA ALA A 706 10.42 10.96 37.36
C ALA A 706 10.54 12.05 38.44
N ARG A 707 11.73 12.61 38.62
CA ARG A 707 11.97 13.68 39.61
C ARG A 707 11.28 14.99 39.24
N ILE A 708 11.20 15.33 37.96
CA ILE A 708 10.40 16.48 37.49
C ILE A 708 8.91 16.25 37.76
N GLY A 709 8.40 15.03 37.51
CA GLY A 709 7.03 14.64 37.86
C GLY A 709 6.74 14.78 39.36
N LEU A 710 7.64 14.30 40.21
CA LEU A 710 7.54 14.44 41.67
C LEU A 710 7.57 15.92 42.11
N ALA A 711 8.37 16.76 41.46
CA ALA A 711 8.39 18.19 41.75
C ALA A 711 7.06 18.88 41.40
N ARG A 712 6.40 18.50 40.30
CA ARG A 712 5.06 19.00 39.95
C ARG A 712 4.00 18.60 40.99
N LEU A 713 4.09 17.36 41.49
CA LEU A 713 3.22 16.86 42.55
C LEU A 713 3.38 17.65 43.85
N LEU A 714 4.63 17.84 44.32
CA LEU A 714 4.94 18.64 45.50
C LEU A 714 4.49 20.10 45.36
N LEU A 715 4.64 20.68 44.16
CA LEU A 715 4.16 22.02 43.86
C LEU A 715 2.63 22.11 43.98
N ALA A 716 1.89 21.12 43.47
CA ALA A 716 0.43 21.05 43.59
C ALA A 716 -0.04 20.94 45.05
N ASP A 717 0.75 20.27 45.91
CA ASP A 717 0.56 20.16 47.35
C ASP A 717 0.98 21.43 48.12
N GLY A 718 1.49 22.45 47.44
CA GLY A 718 1.96 23.71 48.05
C GLY A 718 3.35 23.62 48.67
N GLN A 719 4.08 22.52 48.47
CA GLN A 719 5.43 22.27 48.98
C GLN A 719 6.50 22.73 47.96
N ALA A 720 6.42 23.98 47.51
CA ALA A 720 7.31 24.51 46.46
C ALA A 720 8.80 24.50 46.84
N GLU A 721 9.14 24.64 48.13
CA GLU A 721 10.53 24.58 48.61
C GLU A 721 11.11 23.15 48.52
N GLU A 722 10.32 22.12 48.83
CA GLU A 722 10.72 20.72 48.64
C GLU A 722 10.89 20.39 47.16
N ALA A 723 9.98 20.87 46.30
CA ALA A 723 10.12 20.73 44.85
C ALA A 723 11.44 21.33 44.34
N ILE A 724 11.81 22.52 44.82
CA ILE A 724 13.09 23.17 44.48
C ILE A 724 14.29 22.32 44.94
N ASN A 725 14.24 21.72 46.13
CA ASN A 725 15.32 20.86 46.64
C ASN A 725 15.55 19.63 45.76
N ILE A 726 14.49 19.13 45.10
CA ILE A 726 14.59 18.03 44.12
C ILE A 726 15.15 18.52 42.78
N LEU A 727 14.70 19.66 42.28
CA LEU A 727 15.09 20.17 40.94
C LEU A 727 16.49 20.80 40.92
N ALA A 728 16.94 21.43 42.01
CA ALA A 728 18.22 22.11 42.08
C ALA A 728 19.44 21.24 41.69
N PRO A 729 19.64 20.03 42.25
CA PRO A 729 20.78 19.18 41.87
C PRO A 729 20.71 18.70 40.40
N LEU A 730 19.50 18.56 39.84
CA LEU A 730 19.30 18.05 38.48
C LEU A 730 19.71 19.05 37.39
N ARG A 731 19.75 20.36 37.69
CA ARG A 731 20.20 21.37 36.73
C ARG A 731 21.62 21.11 36.23
N LEU A 732 22.54 20.82 37.16
CA LEU A 732 23.94 20.60 36.81
C LEU A 732 24.13 19.24 36.11
N SER A 733 23.38 18.21 36.51
CA SER A 733 23.48 16.89 35.88
C SER A 733 22.91 16.89 34.47
N THR A 734 21.75 17.51 34.25
CA THR A 734 21.12 17.64 32.92
C THR A 734 21.99 18.47 31.97
N GLU A 735 22.60 19.57 32.45
CA GLU A 735 23.51 20.38 31.63
C GLU A 735 24.79 19.63 31.26
N LYS A 736 25.43 18.94 32.22
CA LYS A 736 26.62 18.11 31.95
C LYS A 736 26.34 16.92 31.03
N GLY A 737 25.18 16.27 31.20
CA GLY A 737 24.72 15.18 30.35
C GLY A 737 24.22 15.65 28.98
N ARG A 738 24.10 16.96 28.76
CA ARG A 738 23.50 17.58 27.57
C ARG A 738 22.04 17.14 27.35
N HIS A 739 21.26 16.91 28.40
CA HIS A 739 19.84 16.53 28.34
C HIS A 739 18.96 17.78 28.21
N PHE A 740 19.15 18.55 27.13
CA PHE A 740 18.58 19.90 27.01
C PHE A 740 17.05 19.94 27.05
N LYS A 741 16.34 18.91 26.55
CA LYS A 741 14.88 18.80 26.69
C LYS A 741 14.48 18.85 28.16
N HIS A 742 15.10 18.03 29.01
CA HIS A 742 14.82 18.01 30.46
C HIS A 742 15.33 19.25 31.18
N LEU A 743 16.46 19.83 30.75
CA LEU A 743 16.93 21.09 31.31
C LEU A 743 15.91 22.22 31.09
N ILE A 744 15.30 22.32 29.90
CA ILE A 744 14.25 23.30 29.59
C ILE A 744 13.02 23.05 30.47
N GLU A 745 12.49 21.83 30.46
CA GLU A 745 11.29 21.45 31.24
C GLU A 745 11.50 21.68 32.74
N LEU A 746 12.65 21.27 33.27
CA LEU A 746 13.02 21.48 34.66
C LEU A 746 13.08 22.96 35.02
N LEU A 747 13.71 23.81 34.19
CA LEU A 747 13.82 25.23 34.46
C LEU A 747 12.45 25.93 34.44
N ALA A 748 11.54 25.47 33.56
CA ALA A 748 10.16 25.94 33.52
C ALA A 748 9.42 25.63 34.84
N VAL A 749 9.44 24.36 35.30
CA VAL A 749 8.83 23.97 36.58
C VAL A 749 9.49 24.68 37.76
N TYR A 750 10.82 24.81 37.76
CA TYR A 750 11.57 25.52 38.80
C TYR A 750 11.12 26.99 38.89
N ALA A 751 10.96 27.66 37.74
CA ALA A 751 10.51 29.05 37.71
C ALA A 751 9.12 29.21 38.35
N VAL A 752 8.18 28.29 38.08
CA VAL A 752 6.86 28.29 38.72
C VAL A 752 6.97 28.08 40.23
N CYS A 753 7.82 27.15 40.70
CA CYS A 753 8.05 26.95 42.14
C CYS A 753 8.58 28.23 42.82
N LEU A 754 9.49 28.97 42.17
CA LEU A 754 10.02 30.23 42.70
C LEU A 754 8.96 31.34 42.75
N ASP A 755 8.10 31.42 41.74
CA ASP A 755 7.01 32.39 41.71
C ASP A 755 5.99 32.12 42.82
N HIS A 756 5.69 30.85 43.11
CA HIS A 756 4.86 30.45 44.26
C HIS A 756 5.45 30.82 45.63
N LEU A 757 6.76 31.05 45.72
CA LEU A 757 7.45 31.50 46.93
C LEU A 757 7.70 33.02 46.94
N ASP A 758 7.00 33.78 46.08
CA ASP A 758 7.15 35.23 45.90
C ASP A 758 8.57 35.67 45.49
N ARG A 759 9.36 34.78 44.86
CA ARG A 759 10.73 35.05 44.38
C ARG A 759 10.75 35.40 42.89
N GLY A 760 9.91 36.36 42.49
CA GLY A 760 9.64 36.69 41.08
C GLY A 760 10.88 37.03 40.23
N GLU A 761 11.87 37.74 40.77
CA GLU A 761 13.11 38.04 40.02
C GLU A 761 13.90 36.76 39.69
N GLN A 762 14.01 35.83 40.64
CA GLN A 762 14.69 34.56 40.42
C GLN A 762 13.90 33.67 39.46
N ALA A 763 12.55 33.68 39.58
CA ALA A 763 11.66 32.97 38.67
C ALA A 763 11.84 33.43 37.22
N ALA A 764 11.90 34.76 37.00
CA ALA A 764 12.14 35.34 35.68
C ALA A 764 13.50 34.94 35.10
N VAL A 765 14.57 34.88 35.92
CA VAL A 765 15.89 34.41 35.45
C VAL A 765 15.85 32.95 34.99
N MET A 766 15.17 32.08 35.73
CA MET A 766 15.05 30.66 35.34
C MET A 766 14.22 30.48 34.08
N LEU A 767 13.06 31.15 33.99
CA LEU A 767 12.19 31.08 32.82
C LEU A 767 12.86 31.69 31.58
N HIS A 768 13.56 32.81 31.71
CA HIS A 768 14.31 33.43 30.62
C HIS A 768 15.37 32.47 30.07
N ARG A 769 16.12 31.79 30.95
CA ARG A 769 17.10 30.78 30.53
C ARG A 769 16.44 29.58 29.82
N ALA A 770 15.28 29.13 30.31
CA ALA A 770 14.52 28.06 29.66
C ALA A 770 14.10 28.45 28.23
N LEU A 771 13.56 29.67 28.07
CA LEU A 771 13.15 30.21 26.77
C LEU A 771 14.33 30.43 25.83
N GLU A 772 15.48 30.89 26.34
CA GLU A 772 16.70 31.06 25.53
C GLU A 772 17.13 29.71 24.93
N LEU A 773 17.18 28.65 25.74
CA LEU A 773 17.54 27.32 25.29
C LEU A 773 16.50 26.76 24.32
N ALA A 774 15.22 26.89 24.63
CA ALA A 774 14.12 26.42 23.80
C ALA A 774 14.05 27.11 22.43
N SER A 775 14.36 28.40 22.37
CA SER A 775 14.28 29.20 21.15
C SER A 775 15.26 28.74 20.05
N ARG A 776 16.33 28.02 20.42
CA ARG A 776 17.33 27.51 19.48
C ARG A 776 16.74 26.44 18.57
N GLU A 777 15.86 25.59 19.12
CA GLU A 777 15.37 24.37 18.48
C GLU A 777 13.84 24.32 18.40
N ARG A 778 13.16 25.40 18.84
CA ARG A 778 11.71 25.61 18.77
C ARG A 778 10.91 24.63 19.64
N PHE A 779 11.32 24.44 20.89
CA PHE A 779 10.49 23.78 21.90
C PHE A 779 9.37 24.72 22.34
N LEU A 780 8.13 24.50 21.87
CA LEU A 780 6.97 25.31 22.21
C LEU A 780 6.09 24.62 23.26
N ARG A 781 5.76 23.34 23.06
CA ARG A 781 4.79 22.63 23.91
C ARG A 781 5.26 22.44 25.34
N LEU A 782 6.57 22.30 25.59
CA LEU A 782 7.12 22.31 26.95
C LEU A 782 6.66 23.50 27.82
N PHE A 783 6.38 24.68 27.24
CA PHE A 783 5.87 25.82 28.02
C PHE A 783 4.36 25.86 28.07
N VAL A 784 3.72 25.63 26.93
CA VAL A 784 2.25 25.65 26.82
C VAL A 784 1.66 24.66 27.81
N GLU A 785 2.23 23.47 27.90
CA GLU A 785 1.70 22.37 28.70
C GLU A 785 2.05 22.42 30.20
N GLU A 786 2.81 23.41 30.70
CA GLU A 786 2.95 23.62 32.15
C GLU A 786 1.71 24.27 32.77
N GLY A 787 0.85 24.87 31.96
CA GLY A 787 -0.42 25.43 32.39
C GLY A 787 -0.37 26.91 32.80
N PRO A 788 -1.45 27.40 33.44
CA PRO A 788 -1.72 28.83 33.57
C PRO A 788 -0.75 29.57 34.50
N ALA A 789 -0.13 28.89 35.46
CA ALA A 789 0.84 29.49 36.37
C ALA A 789 2.10 29.95 35.62
N LEU A 790 2.61 29.12 34.70
CA LEU A 790 3.74 29.49 33.86
C LEU A 790 3.35 30.60 32.87
N ALA A 791 2.16 30.53 32.26
CA ALA A 791 1.67 31.57 31.36
C ALA A 791 1.53 32.94 32.05
N ALA A 792 1.11 32.97 33.32
CA ALA A 792 1.03 34.18 34.13
C ALA A 792 2.41 34.74 34.51
N LEU A 793 3.39 33.87 34.79
CA LEU A 793 4.78 34.29 35.00
C LEU A 793 5.40 34.84 33.70
N TYR A 794 5.21 34.15 32.58
CA TYR A 794 5.66 34.57 31.26
C TYR A 794 5.19 35.99 30.93
N ARG A 795 3.90 36.30 31.12
CA ARG A 795 3.33 37.62 30.86
C ARG A 795 3.89 38.76 31.72
N ARG A 796 4.40 38.46 32.91
CA ARG A 796 4.92 39.47 33.85
C ARG A 796 6.41 39.77 33.64
N MET A 797 7.14 38.88 32.97
CA MET A 797 8.59 39.01 32.80
C MET A 797 8.98 39.73 31.50
N PRO A 798 10.14 40.42 31.46
CA PRO A 798 10.65 41.00 30.23
C PRO A 798 11.21 39.93 29.29
N HIS A 799 10.88 40.01 27.99
CA HIS A 799 11.35 39.08 26.94
C HIS A 799 12.60 39.58 26.18
N HIS A 800 13.37 40.50 26.76
CA HIS A 800 14.54 41.08 26.09
C HIS A 800 15.60 40.02 25.77
N GLY A 801 16.17 40.10 24.55
CA GLY A 801 17.23 39.18 24.10
C GLY A 801 16.74 37.84 23.55
N LEU A 802 15.43 37.55 23.58
CA LEU A 802 14.86 36.35 22.98
C LEU A 802 14.52 36.57 21.48
N PRO A 803 14.63 35.54 20.62
CA PRO A 803 14.29 35.66 19.20
C PRO A 803 12.81 36.00 18.97
N LEU A 804 12.54 37.09 18.25
CA LEU A 804 11.16 37.53 17.97
C LEU A 804 10.31 36.51 17.20
N ALA A 805 10.93 35.70 16.33
CA ALA A 805 10.22 34.66 15.59
C ALA A 805 9.65 33.59 16.53
N PHE A 806 10.45 33.15 17.52
CA PHE A 806 10.02 32.19 18.53
C PHE A 806 8.90 32.75 19.41
N LEU A 807 9.02 34.00 19.88
CA LEU A 807 7.98 34.65 20.68
C LEU A 807 6.65 34.76 19.92
N ARG A 808 6.68 35.13 18.63
CA ARG A 808 5.47 35.21 17.79
C ARG A 808 4.73 33.88 17.65
N GLU A 809 5.44 32.76 17.73
CA GLU A 809 4.84 31.42 17.72
C GLU A 809 4.31 31.04 19.10
N LEU A 810 5.03 31.39 20.18
CA LEU A 810 4.70 30.99 21.55
C LEU A 810 3.58 31.83 22.19
N ASP A 811 3.59 33.16 21.99
CA ASP A 811 2.62 34.11 22.55
C ASP A 811 1.16 33.67 22.35
N PRO A 812 0.68 33.39 21.11
CA PRO A 812 -0.72 33.01 20.91
C PRO A 812 -1.08 31.68 21.58
N LEU A 813 -0.12 30.75 21.73
CA LEU A 813 -0.36 29.46 22.37
C LEU A 813 -0.55 29.60 23.88
N LEU A 814 0.24 30.46 24.53
CA LEU A 814 0.10 30.77 25.95
C LEU A 814 -1.13 31.65 26.24
N GLU A 815 -1.56 32.49 25.29
CA GLU A 815 -2.80 33.26 25.38
C GLU A 815 -4.05 32.38 25.31
N ALA A 816 -4.06 31.38 24.42
CA ALA A 816 -5.17 30.43 24.29
C ALA A 816 -5.40 29.61 25.58
N GLU A 817 -4.34 29.26 26.31
CA GLU A 817 -4.42 28.61 27.63
C GLU A 817 -4.86 29.55 28.76
N SER A 818 -4.68 30.87 28.58
CA SER A 818 -4.97 31.87 29.60
C SER A 818 -6.41 32.39 29.56
N ALA A 819 -7.17 32.08 28.51
CA ALA A 819 -8.61 32.29 28.52
C ALA A 819 -9.18 31.45 29.68
N PRO A 820 -9.94 32.03 30.63
CA PRO A 820 -10.56 31.22 31.65
C PRO A 820 -11.34 30.13 30.92
N ALA A 821 -11.11 28.88 31.28
CA ALA A 821 -12.14 27.87 31.13
C ALA A 821 -13.36 28.48 31.81
N GLN A 822 -14.25 29.07 31.01
CA GLN A 822 -15.61 29.25 31.41
C GLN A 822 -16.07 27.82 31.64
N THR A 823 -15.96 27.39 32.89
CA THR A 823 -16.98 26.58 33.54
C THR A 823 -18.26 27.44 33.48
N GLU A 824 -18.80 27.60 32.27
CA GLU A 824 -20.23 27.49 32.17
C GLU A 824 -20.54 26.11 32.77
N PRO A 825 -21.45 26.03 33.75
CA PRO A 825 -22.07 24.74 34.02
C PRO A 825 -22.51 24.23 32.65
N ALA A 826 -22.18 22.99 32.32
CA ALA A 826 -22.86 22.30 31.23
C ALA A 826 -24.33 22.71 31.31
N PRO A 827 -24.89 23.38 30.29
CA PRO A 827 -26.26 23.83 30.37
C PRO A 827 -27.07 22.57 30.63
N ALA A 828 -27.72 22.53 31.80
CA ALA A 828 -28.73 21.56 32.07
C ALA A 828 -29.65 21.54 30.86
N MET A 829 -29.84 20.34 30.29
CA MET A 829 -30.73 20.01 29.19
C MET A 829 -31.86 21.03 29.03
N GLY A 830 -31.91 21.72 27.90
CA GLY A 830 -33.05 22.57 27.62
C GLY A 830 -32.91 23.60 26.50
N SER A 831 -32.42 23.23 25.32
CA SER A 831 -32.96 23.73 24.02
C SER A 831 -32.12 23.22 22.85
N THR A 832 -32.67 22.25 22.13
CA THR A 832 -32.51 21.95 20.69
C THR A 832 -31.35 22.66 19.97
N GLU A 833 -30.11 22.17 20.13
CA GLU A 833 -29.02 22.54 19.22
C GLU A 833 -29.29 21.91 17.86
N ALA A 834 -29.72 22.72 16.90
CA ALA A 834 -29.79 22.29 15.52
C ALA A 834 -28.37 22.04 14.99
N LEU A 835 -28.18 20.98 14.20
CA LEU A 835 -26.94 20.68 13.50
C LEU A 835 -26.42 21.93 12.74
N LEU A 836 -25.14 22.29 12.93
CA LEU A 836 -24.47 23.39 12.21
C LEU A 836 -24.56 23.21 10.68
N GLU A 837 -24.62 21.96 10.22
CA GLU A 837 -25.00 21.59 8.86
C GLU A 837 -26.07 20.48 8.87
N PRO A 838 -27.19 20.63 8.15
CA PRO A 838 -28.19 19.58 8.08
C PRO A 838 -27.61 18.28 7.49
N LEU A 839 -28.00 17.14 8.07
CA LEU A 839 -27.67 15.84 7.50
C LEU A 839 -28.36 15.71 6.14
N SER A 840 -27.60 15.24 5.15
CA SER A 840 -28.17 14.84 3.87
C SER A 840 -29.09 13.64 4.06
N GLN A 841 -30.03 13.45 3.13
CA GLN A 841 -30.97 12.33 3.16
C GLN A 841 -30.27 10.96 3.21
N ARG A 842 -29.08 10.86 2.60
CA ARG A 842 -28.24 9.66 2.65
C ARG A 842 -27.55 9.47 4.00
N GLU A 843 -27.13 10.54 4.66
CA GLU A 843 -26.56 10.47 6.01
C GLU A 843 -27.61 10.10 7.06
N ILE A 844 -28.85 10.57 6.91
CA ILE A 844 -30.00 10.17 7.75
C ILE A 844 -30.29 8.68 7.56
N GLU A 845 -30.35 8.20 6.31
CA GLU A 845 -30.58 6.78 6.00
C GLU A 845 -29.46 5.88 6.59
N VAL A 846 -28.20 6.30 6.48
CA VAL A 846 -27.07 5.64 7.14
C VAL A 846 -27.24 5.64 8.66
N LEU A 847 -27.59 6.78 9.26
CA LEU A 847 -27.77 6.91 10.71
C LEU A 847 -28.89 5.98 11.24
N THR A 848 -30.01 5.87 10.54
CA THR A 848 -31.11 4.95 10.90
C THR A 848 -30.66 3.49 10.84
N LEU A 849 -29.90 3.11 9.80
CA LEU A 849 -29.40 1.74 9.68
C LEU A 849 -28.30 1.44 10.70
N ILE A 850 -27.49 2.43 11.08
CA ILE A 850 -26.52 2.31 12.19
C ILE A 850 -27.26 2.08 13.51
N HIS A 851 -28.33 2.82 13.75
CA HIS A 851 -29.18 2.73 14.93
C HIS A 851 -29.86 1.37 15.04
N ALA A 852 -30.30 0.79 13.91
CA ALA A 852 -30.85 -0.56 13.84
C ALA A 852 -29.80 -1.69 14.02
N GLY A 853 -28.53 -1.35 14.30
CA GLY A 853 -27.48 -2.33 14.60
C GLY A 853 -26.78 -2.92 13.38
N HIS A 854 -27.03 -2.42 12.17
CA HIS A 854 -26.49 -3.01 10.95
C HIS A 854 -24.99 -2.75 10.76
N ALA A 855 -24.23 -3.78 10.43
CA ALA A 855 -22.82 -3.62 10.08
C ALA A 855 -22.66 -2.83 8.77
N ASN A 856 -21.53 -2.15 8.56
CA ASN A 856 -21.32 -1.28 7.38
C ASN A 856 -21.54 -2.00 6.03
N LYS A 857 -21.32 -3.32 5.98
CA LYS A 857 -21.59 -4.17 4.80
C LYS A 857 -23.10 -4.32 4.53
N GLU A 858 -23.89 -4.48 5.59
CA GLU A 858 -25.36 -4.60 5.51
C GLU A 858 -26.02 -3.26 5.17
N ILE A 859 -25.47 -2.15 5.69
CA ILE A 859 -25.91 -0.79 5.35
C ILE A 859 -25.71 -0.54 3.85
N ALA A 860 -24.55 -0.91 3.32
CA ALA A 860 -24.22 -0.78 1.90
C ALA A 860 -25.18 -1.56 0.99
N GLN A 861 -25.51 -2.81 1.37
CA GLN A 861 -26.49 -3.64 0.65
C GLN A 861 -27.89 -3.03 0.67
N ARG A 862 -28.36 -2.55 1.83
CA ARG A 862 -29.71 -1.97 1.97
C ARG A 862 -29.86 -0.64 1.24
N MET A 863 -28.80 0.16 1.20
CA MET A 863 -28.77 1.43 0.48
C MET A 863 -28.44 1.28 -1.02
N SER A 864 -28.11 0.06 -1.47
CA SER A 864 -27.65 -0.23 -2.84
C SER A 864 -26.46 0.64 -3.28
N VAL A 865 -25.48 0.84 -2.39
CA VAL A 865 -24.25 1.61 -2.64
C VAL A 865 -23.01 0.82 -2.22
N ALA A 866 -21.83 1.19 -2.71
CA ALA A 866 -20.58 0.54 -2.31
C ALA A 866 -20.24 0.79 -0.83
N GLN A 867 -19.57 -0.16 -0.17
CA GLN A 867 -19.17 -0.04 1.24
C GLN A 867 -18.21 1.14 1.50
N THR A 868 -17.41 1.52 0.49
CA THR A 868 -16.56 2.72 0.51
C THR A 868 -17.39 4.00 0.56
N THR A 869 -18.51 4.05 -0.18
CA THR A 869 -19.47 5.15 -0.16
C THR A 869 -20.18 5.26 1.19
N VAL A 870 -20.55 4.12 1.80
CA VAL A 870 -21.08 4.11 3.18
C VAL A 870 -20.03 4.62 4.18
N LYS A 871 -18.77 4.21 4.08
CA LYS A 871 -17.69 4.73 4.94
C LYS A 871 -17.50 6.24 4.77
N ALA A 872 -17.63 6.77 3.54
CA ALA A 872 -17.59 8.21 3.29
C ALA A 872 -18.77 8.94 3.93
N HIS A 873 -19.99 8.41 3.81
CA HIS A 873 -21.16 8.97 4.49
C HIS A 873 -21.07 8.85 6.02
N ILE A 874 -20.51 7.77 6.55
CA ILE A 874 -20.26 7.60 8.00
C ILE A 874 -19.25 8.64 8.49
N ARG A 875 -18.16 8.84 7.74
CA ARG A 875 -17.15 9.84 8.09
C ARG A 875 -17.73 11.26 8.08
N ASN A 876 -18.54 11.60 7.08
CA ASN A 876 -19.20 12.90 7.00
C ASN A 876 -20.28 13.06 8.08
N LEU A 877 -21.08 12.03 8.34
CA LEU A 877 -22.05 11.95 9.43
C LEU A 877 -21.37 12.17 10.79
N TYR A 878 -20.23 11.53 11.02
CA TYR A 878 -19.42 11.66 12.22
C TYR A 878 -18.84 13.07 12.35
N GLY A 879 -18.34 13.65 11.25
CA GLY A 879 -17.90 15.04 11.22
C GLY A 879 -19.01 16.02 11.56
N LYS A 880 -20.22 15.84 11.01
CA LYS A 880 -21.40 16.69 11.27
C LYS A 880 -21.99 16.51 12.67
N LEU A 881 -21.87 15.31 13.24
CA LEU A 881 -22.27 15.00 14.61
C LEU A 881 -21.17 15.26 15.64
N GLY A 882 -19.97 15.68 15.22
CA GLY A 882 -18.82 15.86 16.13
C GLY A 882 -18.39 14.57 16.85
N ALA A 883 -18.63 13.40 16.25
CA ALA A 883 -18.35 12.11 16.86
C ALA A 883 -17.14 11.42 16.21
N SER A 884 -16.29 10.79 17.02
CA SER A 884 -15.14 9.99 16.54
C SER A 884 -15.43 8.49 16.45
N SER A 885 -16.57 8.04 17.00
CA SER A 885 -16.93 6.63 17.10
C SER A 885 -18.41 6.39 16.77
N ARG A 886 -18.73 5.15 16.42
CA ARG A 886 -20.10 4.71 16.12
C ARG A 886 -21.06 4.91 17.29
N THR A 887 -20.57 4.60 18.49
CA THR A 887 -21.32 4.76 19.73
C THR A 887 -21.51 6.24 20.08
N GLY A 888 -20.48 7.07 19.87
CA GLY A 888 -20.56 8.52 20.06
C GLY A 888 -21.54 9.19 19.08
N ALA A 889 -21.55 8.76 17.82
CA ALA A 889 -22.48 9.28 16.82
C ALA A 889 -23.94 8.94 17.14
N LEU A 890 -24.22 7.73 17.65
CA LEU A 890 -25.55 7.34 18.09
C LEU A 890 -26.00 8.05 19.37
N ALA A 891 -25.09 8.25 20.33
CA ALA A 891 -25.38 9.03 21.53
C ALA A 891 -25.77 10.47 21.17
N ARG A 892 -24.98 11.11 20.30
CA ARG A 892 -25.27 12.47 19.83
C ARG A 892 -26.53 12.55 18.98
N ALA A 893 -26.80 11.56 18.13
CA ALA A 893 -28.01 11.52 17.33
C ALA A 893 -29.30 11.36 18.16
N ARG A 894 -29.24 10.64 19.29
CA ARG A 894 -30.36 10.54 20.26
C ARG A 894 -30.58 11.84 21.02
N GLU A 895 -29.51 12.52 21.44
CA GLU A 895 -29.60 13.85 22.05
C GLU A 895 -30.26 14.89 21.12
N LEU A 896 -30.06 14.74 19.81
CA LEU A 896 -30.62 15.60 18.77
C LEU A 896 -32.01 15.16 18.26
N GLY A 897 -32.56 14.05 18.74
CA GLY A 897 -33.87 13.52 18.32
C GLY A 897 -33.94 13.02 16.88
N LEU A 898 -32.80 12.61 16.30
CA LEU A 898 -32.71 12.13 14.91
C LEU A 898 -32.98 10.62 14.77
N VAL A 899 -32.87 9.89 15.88
CA VAL A 899 -33.17 8.46 16.04
C VAL A 899 -33.68 8.23 17.46
N ASP A 900 -34.58 7.26 17.65
CA ASP A 900 -35.26 6.98 18.93
C ASP A 900 -34.38 6.28 20.00
#